data_AF-V5X6A2-F1
#
_entry.id   AF-V5X6A2-F1
#
_cell.length_a   1.000
_cell.length_b   1.000
_cell.length_c   1.000
_cell.angle_alpha   90.00
_cell.angle_beta   90.00
_cell.angle_gamma   90.00
#
_symmetry.space_group_name_H-M   'P 1'
#
loop_
_entity.id
_entity.type
_entity.pdbx_description
1 polymer ?
#
loop_
_entity_poly.entity_id
_entity_poly.type
_entity_poly.pdbx_seq_one_letter_code
_entity_poly.pdbx_strand_id
1 'polypeptide(L)'
;MGAALVLGPQAGLAVADDGGSTSSSDTGSTTSSDAGSSAASEHSGSAASGAASAGPKKTDSATGGAFGGAENAVRNDRISGGTSATDEDSDSIDPAKSEDAPTTSTRPDAGATDLAGTNTDTESETWGSNNSETPSSRSEVVLKASHSPEVDASTITVTERAAAVTTMSAPQAALQTDDMSPMTQTAELLQPNIVVADTVISPNAALAVIPNLPPFYPPTLEDLIAFFIGNGTAARPNGGIFWGFGYSWTAETCATTCTGGNGGLFGGGGGDGWGGGNGGNAGLFGNGGDGGAGLALYNGGAGGNGGSGGMLFGDGGFGGAAAETVTGARGGSGGAAGLLGHGGGGGNGGTSTGNYRGGNGGSGGGGGWLWGSAGTGGAGGAAIFNGQTGGVGGNGGDTGLVSLWGSAGNGGVGGAGSFGGRGGDGGNGGLLAVFAFGGDGGVGGASPSQGVSDHGGDGGTGGRGGLWMGNGGDGGAGGSGGGDGGAGGSVGMLAVFGAGGRGGDGGRGQAGVRGANGSTPGADGGDGAAGGPGGAGGRGGNGSMILGLGGDGGSGGTGGYGGLGGNGVNATSTAVGAGRDGGNGGNGGDAGAGGVGGDPGRGAFFGIIAANGVLGNSGWGGTGGNGGSGGNGSWTDETGAPAGNGGNGGNGGNGADSGPGRPGGSGGNGGAGGNGATGGYQTDTGLGGTGGTGGSGGNAGNGGAATSTTPAGQGGTGGQGGAGGQGGNADVNPGIGGNGGAGGNGGDGGAGGGRAGFGGWSGGGGYGGASQDGRTVAAPGQGGSGGINGVPGSGVVPTPPAPSAADDLSRQLAYIFFNRPLTVYSTTSLPEGSGKQVSGWIVANNANGYPVTYTVTSQPRYGTVELDSATGYYTYTPDATLVQPGVRDSFTVEADNGSAAQQFGLFSALVGFVHDWALNTGVANAGTAETKVDVNVTGNGQFGNAEYNKRYWVKQSFYNCQLIATAMAIGQATGLNSPTEEQMSYLAANSDSVFIPGQKMYLGDYSESGVYLVDAIALANDNFNVTATLTTYGGGNTQTGAPKTATQADGQRALGDLQAALARGEAAMVSYPVSVVWSTFGYVPGPDASYTDTTHAAVVTQVDLANGRIYVNDSSASNPSNNDYNGQGLAIPIGAFLNGWQAGNYALVTFAAKQPATPSTNQ
;
A
#
# COMPACT_ATOMS: atom_id res chain seq x y z
N MET A 1 49.15 3.28 34.42
CA MET A 1 50.61 3.24 34.19
C MET A 1 50.85 3.26 32.70
N GLY A 2 51.88 3.95 32.19
CA GLY A 2 52.07 4.12 30.75
C GLY A 2 53.19 3.23 30.18
N ALA A 3 52.97 2.73 28.98
CA ALA A 3 54.01 2.19 28.09
C ALA A 3 53.59 2.49 26.65
N ALA A 4 54.40 3.28 25.92
CA ALA A 4 54.21 3.48 24.49
C ALA A 4 55.01 2.40 23.73
N LEU A 5 54.47 1.90 22.62
CA LEU A 5 55.20 1.04 21.70
C LEU A 5 55.40 1.79 20.37
N VAL A 6 56.66 1.89 19.94
CA VAL A 6 57.05 2.59 18.72
C VAL A 6 57.14 1.58 17.58
N LEU A 7 56.48 1.87 16.46
CA LEU A 7 56.65 1.12 15.21
C LEU A 7 57.69 1.81 14.32
N GLY A 8 58.78 1.10 14.02
CA GLY A 8 59.77 1.45 13.01
C GLY A 8 59.56 0.60 11.73
N PRO A 9 59.87 1.11 10.52
CA PRO A 9 59.37 0.49 9.28
C PRO A 9 60.39 -0.35 8.48
N GLN A 10 59.85 -1.02 7.45
CA GLN A 10 60.49 -1.59 6.23
C GLN A 10 60.85 -3.10 6.20
N ALA A 11 60.49 -3.71 5.05
CA ALA A 11 60.80 -5.05 4.52
C ALA A 11 60.35 -6.30 5.34
N GLY A 12 59.57 -7.24 4.79
CA GLY A 12 58.90 -7.28 3.48
C GLY A 12 58.43 -8.69 3.07
N LEU A 13 57.81 -8.80 1.89
CA LEU A 13 57.47 -10.03 1.15
C LEU A 13 56.28 -10.90 1.66
N ALA A 14 55.06 -10.42 1.38
CA ALA A 14 53.98 -11.25 0.82
C ALA A 14 52.98 -10.32 0.10
N VAL A 15 52.71 -10.56 -1.18
CA VAL A 15 51.62 -9.90 -1.90
C VAL A 15 50.40 -10.81 -1.79
N ALA A 16 49.35 -10.33 -1.11
CA ALA A 16 48.01 -10.86 -1.30
C ALA A 16 47.44 -10.21 -2.57
N ASP A 17 46.76 -11.00 -3.39
CA ASP A 17 46.39 -10.65 -4.76
C ASP A 17 44.91 -10.22 -4.80
N ASP A 18 44.63 -8.93 -4.98
CA ASP A 18 43.27 -8.40 -5.16
C ASP A 18 42.77 -8.66 -6.60
N GLY A 19 42.72 -9.95 -6.93
CA GLY A 19 42.00 -10.50 -8.08
C GLY A 19 40.99 -11.55 -7.59
N GLY A 20 39.72 -11.51 -7.94
CA GLY A 20 39.03 -10.50 -8.75
C GLY A 20 37.61 -10.97 -9.05
N SER A 21 36.63 -10.08 -8.94
CA SER A 21 35.22 -10.44 -9.19
C SER A 21 34.94 -10.57 -10.69
N THR A 22 35.03 -11.79 -11.22
CA THR A 22 34.46 -12.18 -12.52
C THR A 22 33.65 -13.46 -12.34
N SER A 23 32.36 -13.56 -12.67
CA SER A 23 31.61 -13.00 -13.80
C SER A 23 32.16 -13.47 -15.16
N SER A 24 31.99 -14.77 -15.43
CA SER A 24 32.13 -15.37 -16.76
C SER A 24 31.05 -16.43 -16.95
N SER A 25 30.57 -16.74 -18.16
CA SER A 25 31.18 -16.42 -19.47
C SER A 25 30.17 -15.94 -20.52
N ASP A 26 30.51 -14.83 -21.18
CA ASP A 26 30.02 -14.51 -22.53
C ASP A 26 30.51 -15.53 -23.57
N THR A 27 29.82 -15.61 -24.71
CA THR A 27 30.32 -16.31 -25.90
C THR A 27 30.29 -15.44 -27.17
N GLY A 28 31.45 -14.90 -27.54
CA GLY A 28 31.86 -14.90 -28.96
C GLY A 28 31.59 -13.65 -29.81
N SER A 29 32.35 -12.59 -29.57
CA SER A 29 33.16 -11.88 -30.59
C SER A 29 32.72 -11.93 -32.08
N THR A 30 32.48 -10.75 -32.66
CA THR A 30 33.27 -10.33 -33.85
C THR A 30 33.73 -8.89 -33.71
N THR A 31 34.86 -8.54 -34.33
CA THR A 31 35.48 -7.21 -34.30
C THR A 31 35.49 -6.57 -35.69
N SER A 32 35.17 -5.28 -35.77
CA SER A 32 35.59 -4.42 -36.89
C SER A 32 36.05 -3.08 -36.36
N SER A 33 37.28 -2.70 -36.68
CA SER A 33 37.85 -1.39 -36.42
C SER A 33 37.25 -0.32 -37.33
N ASP A 34 37.23 0.93 -36.85
CA ASP A 34 37.80 2.02 -37.65
C ASP A 34 38.39 3.12 -36.75
N ALA A 35 39.25 3.98 -37.32
CA ALA A 35 40.12 4.85 -36.54
C ALA A 35 40.26 6.27 -37.11
N GLY A 36 40.50 7.22 -36.20
CA GLY A 36 40.86 8.61 -36.52
C GLY A 36 39.71 9.62 -36.32
N SER A 37 40.00 10.91 -36.15
CA SER A 37 41.33 11.51 -35.92
C SER A 37 41.18 12.86 -35.21
N SER A 38 42.22 13.27 -34.47
CA SER A 38 42.30 14.60 -33.87
C SER A 38 42.84 15.62 -34.89
N ALA A 39 42.19 16.78 -34.97
CA ALA A 39 42.70 17.98 -35.63
C ALA A 39 42.13 19.22 -34.92
N ALA A 40 42.92 20.28 -34.81
CA ALA A 40 42.58 21.49 -34.06
C ALA A 40 42.71 22.76 -34.92
N SER A 41 41.87 23.76 -34.64
CA SER A 41 41.98 25.16 -35.07
C SER A 41 40.73 25.94 -34.61
N GLU A 42 40.73 27.25 -34.40
CA GLU A 42 41.80 28.14 -33.88
C GLU A 42 41.13 29.40 -33.27
N HIS A 43 41.92 30.43 -32.94
CA HIS A 43 41.52 31.79 -32.50
C HIS A 43 40.08 32.27 -32.82
N SER A 44 39.43 32.95 -31.89
CA SER A 44 39.88 34.29 -31.49
C SER A 44 39.35 34.75 -30.12
N GLY A 45 40.14 35.59 -29.45
CA GLY A 45 39.75 36.23 -28.20
C GLY A 45 39.61 37.74 -28.36
N SER A 46 38.73 38.34 -27.55
CA SER A 46 38.74 39.77 -27.26
C SER A 46 38.32 39.98 -25.81
N ALA A 47 39.22 40.50 -24.99
CA ALA A 47 38.96 40.79 -23.58
C ALA A 47 38.63 42.28 -23.40
N ALA A 48 37.60 42.57 -22.61
CA ALA A 48 37.33 43.91 -22.10
C ALA A 48 36.87 43.77 -20.64
N SER A 49 37.73 44.17 -19.70
CA SER A 49 37.48 44.04 -18.27
C SER A 49 37.05 45.36 -17.63
N GLY A 50 36.19 45.26 -16.61
CA GLY A 50 36.01 46.26 -15.57
C GLY A 50 34.59 46.81 -15.41
N ALA A 51 34.17 47.24 -14.22
CA ALA A 51 34.71 47.01 -12.87
C ALA A 51 33.72 47.54 -11.80
N ALA A 52 33.87 47.06 -10.56
CA ALA A 52 33.62 47.79 -9.32
C ALA A 52 32.21 48.35 -8.98
N SER A 53 31.48 47.54 -8.20
CA SER A 53 31.18 47.83 -6.78
C SER A 53 29.94 48.66 -6.35
N ALA A 54 29.58 48.41 -5.08
CA ALA A 54 28.76 49.20 -4.15
C ALA A 54 27.22 49.25 -4.31
N GLY A 55 26.52 48.73 -3.30
CA GLY A 55 25.19 49.21 -2.89
C GLY A 55 25.33 50.38 -1.88
N PRO A 56 24.41 50.57 -0.89
CA PRO A 56 23.27 49.72 -0.51
C PRO A 56 21.96 50.50 -0.17
N LYS A 57 21.00 49.79 0.44
CA LYS A 57 19.86 50.22 1.30
C LYS A 57 18.44 50.08 0.74
N LYS A 58 17.56 49.61 1.63
CA LYS A 58 16.09 49.71 1.58
C LYS A 58 15.62 51.15 1.79
N THR A 59 14.45 51.46 1.26
CA THR A 59 13.39 52.22 1.96
C THR A 59 12.03 51.83 1.37
N ASP A 60 11.00 51.79 2.21
CA ASP A 60 9.63 51.42 1.83
C ASP A 60 8.83 52.57 1.19
N SER A 61 7.56 52.27 0.91
CA SER A 61 6.39 53.16 0.67
C SER A 61 5.95 53.33 -0.78
N ALA A 62 4.64 53.40 -0.95
CA ALA A 62 3.94 53.38 -2.23
C ALA A 62 3.33 54.75 -2.57
N THR A 63 3.26 55.07 -3.86
CA THR A 63 2.03 55.54 -4.53
C THR A 63 2.26 55.59 -6.04
N GLY A 64 1.20 55.32 -6.84
CA GLY A 64 1.31 55.16 -8.29
C GLY A 64 1.02 56.42 -9.10
N GLY A 65 1.00 56.27 -10.44
CA GLY A 65 0.48 57.28 -11.37
C GLY A 65 0.84 57.03 -12.84
N ALA A 66 0.03 57.62 -13.73
CA ALA A 66 0.28 57.87 -15.16
C ALA A 66 0.38 56.66 -16.14
N PHE A 67 -0.06 56.77 -17.41
CA PHE A 67 -1.08 57.63 -18.03
C PHE A 67 -1.47 57.11 -19.44
N GLY A 68 -2.76 57.16 -19.78
CA GLY A 68 -3.27 57.14 -21.17
C GLY A 68 -3.33 55.77 -21.89
N GLY A 69 -4.24 55.53 -22.84
CA GLY A 69 -5.41 56.36 -23.22
C GLY A 69 -5.78 56.27 -24.70
N ALA A 70 -6.91 55.60 -25.02
CA ALA A 70 -7.58 55.69 -26.32
C ALA A 70 -9.10 55.40 -26.17
N GLU A 71 -9.94 56.25 -26.74
CA GLU A 71 -11.41 56.15 -26.79
C GLU A 71 -11.84 55.44 -28.11
N ASN A 72 -13.08 54.97 -28.36
CA ASN A 72 -14.43 55.47 -28.05
C ASN A 72 -15.43 54.28 -27.98
N ALA A 73 -16.42 54.26 -27.08
CA ALA A 73 -17.84 54.66 -27.29
C ALA A 73 -18.55 53.98 -28.48
N VAL A 74 -19.80 53.49 -28.38
CA VAL A 74 -21.05 54.13 -27.90
C VAL A 74 -21.96 53.03 -27.28
N ARG A 75 -22.45 53.09 -26.02
CA ARG A 75 -23.71 53.72 -25.50
C ARG A 75 -24.99 53.30 -26.27
N ASN A 76 -26.21 53.25 -25.73
CA ASN A 76 -26.89 53.73 -24.50
C ASN A 76 -28.17 52.83 -24.35
N ASP A 77 -29.15 52.86 -23.41
CA ASP A 77 -29.61 53.54 -22.17
C ASP A 77 -30.79 52.61 -21.66
N ARG A 78 -31.45 52.64 -20.48
CA ARG A 78 -31.42 53.41 -19.22
C ARG A 78 -32.15 52.60 -18.11
N ILE A 79 -31.86 52.85 -16.82
CA ILE A 79 -32.80 52.66 -15.68
C ILE A 79 -32.85 53.98 -14.89
N SER A 80 -33.98 54.34 -14.25
CA SER A 80 -34.09 55.57 -13.45
C SER A 80 -35.20 55.54 -12.38
N GLY A 81 -34.84 55.86 -11.13
CA GLY A 81 -35.76 56.18 -10.01
C GLY A 81 -36.20 54.98 -9.12
N GLY A 82 -36.29 55.10 -7.79
CA GLY A 82 -35.81 56.21 -6.93
C GLY A 82 -36.23 56.17 -5.44
N THR A 83 -35.24 56.16 -4.55
CA THR A 83 -35.18 56.82 -3.20
C THR A 83 -36.20 56.56 -2.06
N SER A 84 -35.67 56.07 -0.92
CA SER A 84 -36.00 56.45 0.50
C SER A 84 -37.35 55.97 1.12
N ALA A 85 -37.55 55.86 2.45
CA ALA A 85 -36.73 56.20 3.65
C ALA A 85 -37.14 55.41 4.94
N THR A 86 -36.30 55.49 6.00
CA THR A 86 -36.56 55.46 7.48
C THR A 86 -37.39 54.35 8.18
N ASP A 87 -36.70 53.53 8.98
CA ASP A 87 -36.66 53.48 10.47
C ASP A 87 -37.92 53.47 11.38
N GLU A 88 -37.85 52.55 12.39
CA GLU A 88 -38.48 52.48 13.74
C GLU A 88 -40.04 52.55 13.85
N ASP A 89 -40.76 51.83 14.73
CA ASP A 89 -40.58 51.64 16.18
C ASP A 89 -41.41 50.43 16.70
N SER A 90 -41.46 50.20 18.02
CA SER A 90 -42.12 49.07 18.71
C SER A 90 -43.49 49.41 19.35
N ASP A 91 -44.32 48.39 19.65
CA ASP A 91 -44.60 47.94 21.05
C ASP A 91 -45.50 46.67 21.09
N SER A 92 -45.87 46.26 22.30
CA SER A 92 -46.44 44.98 22.76
C SER A 92 -47.93 45.06 23.13
N ILE A 93 -48.56 43.90 23.42
CA ILE A 93 -49.47 43.67 24.58
C ILE A 93 -49.99 42.21 24.59
N ASP A 94 -50.00 41.60 25.78
CA ASP A 94 -50.71 40.37 26.20
C ASP A 94 -51.50 40.73 27.50
N PRO A 95 -52.71 40.18 27.77
CA PRO A 95 -52.77 39.14 28.81
C PRO A 95 -53.95 38.11 28.78
N ALA A 96 -53.58 36.86 29.05
CA ALA A 96 -54.17 35.96 30.08
C ALA A 96 -55.58 35.33 29.97
N LYS A 97 -55.63 34.01 30.25
CA LYS A 97 -56.52 33.39 31.27
C LYS A 97 -55.98 32.04 31.79
N SER A 98 -56.48 31.59 32.95
CA SER A 98 -55.93 30.52 33.80
C SER A 98 -56.94 29.40 34.12
N GLU A 99 -56.47 28.24 34.62
CA GLU A 99 -56.92 27.60 35.89
C GLU A 99 -56.07 26.34 36.27
N ASP A 100 -56.23 25.84 37.50
CA ASP A 100 -55.29 25.00 38.31
C ASP A 100 -55.48 23.45 38.19
N ALA A 101 -54.44 22.59 38.18
CA ALA A 101 -53.62 21.97 39.28
C ALA A 101 -54.30 20.74 40.01
N PRO A 102 -53.62 19.88 40.85
CA PRO A 102 -52.26 19.96 41.44
C PRO A 102 -51.44 18.62 41.61
N THR A 103 -50.24 18.71 42.26
CA THR A 103 -49.44 17.64 42.97
C THR A 103 -48.80 16.48 42.16
N THR A 104 -47.62 15.86 42.49
CA THR A 104 -46.56 16.03 43.53
C THR A 104 -45.26 15.26 43.19
N SER A 105 -44.10 15.65 43.78
CA SER A 105 -42.88 14.84 44.08
C SER A 105 -42.00 14.33 42.90
N THR A 106 -40.65 14.24 42.97
CA THR A 106 -39.62 14.79 43.90
C THR A 106 -38.22 14.78 43.24
N ARG A 107 -37.32 15.69 43.65
CA ARG A 107 -35.85 15.60 43.48
C ARG A 107 -35.20 15.25 44.84
N PRO A 108 -34.00 14.65 44.89
CA PRO A 108 -32.76 15.44 45.10
C PRO A 108 -31.60 14.90 44.20
N ASP A 109 -30.42 15.50 43.98
CA ASP A 109 -29.48 16.30 44.81
C ASP A 109 -28.81 15.51 45.95
N ALA A 110 -27.54 15.70 46.33
CA ALA A 110 -26.35 16.30 45.69
C ALA A 110 -25.07 15.89 46.48
N GLY A 111 -23.86 16.22 45.98
CA GLY A 111 -22.56 16.02 46.68
C GLY A 111 -21.77 14.80 46.15
N ALA A 112 -20.49 14.83 45.77
CA ALA A 112 -19.30 15.64 46.08
C ALA A 112 -18.53 15.25 47.36
N THR A 113 -17.27 14.79 47.19
CA THR A 113 -16.05 15.22 47.94
C THR A 113 -14.79 14.58 47.33
N ASP A 114 -13.66 15.29 47.38
CA ASP A 114 -12.30 14.72 47.26
C ASP A 114 -12.02 13.65 48.33
N LEU A 115 -11.04 12.79 48.07
CA LEU A 115 -10.09 12.35 49.11
C LEU A 115 -8.80 11.77 48.51
N ALA A 116 -7.65 12.27 48.97
CA ALA A 116 -6.33 11.73 48.68
C ALA A 116 -5.72 11.08 49.95
N GLY A 117 -4.90 10.05 49.77
CA GLY A 117 -4.18 9.34 50.83
C GLY A 117 -3.95 7.87 50.46
N THR A 118 -2.80 7.44 49.94
CA THR A 118 -1.46 7.24 50.55
C THR A 118 -1.32 6.02 51.47
N ASN A 119 -0.32 5.19 51.15
CA ASN A 119 0.37 4.20 52.01
C ASN A 119 -0.43 2.90 52.34
N THR A 120 0.19 1.73 52.56
CA THR A 120 1.63 1.38 52.66
C THR A 120 1.89 -0.06 52.21
N ASP A 121 3.15 -0.41 51.96
CA ASP A 121 3.64 -1.73 51.56
C ASP A 121 3.49 -2.82 52.65
N THR A 122 3.38 -4.09 52.25
CA THR A 122 4.28 -5.18 52.71
C THR A 122 4.15 -6.45 51.84
N GLU A 123 5.13 -7.35 51.96
CA GLU A 123 5.44 -8.46 51.07
C GLU A 123 4.55 -9.72 51.28
N SER A 124 4.30 -10.53 50.22
CA SER A 124 4.66 -11.98 50.19
C SER A 124 4.23 -12.74 48.91
N GLU A 125 5.20 -13.45 48.32
CA GLU A 125 5.15 -14.74 47.57
C GLU A 125 3.92 -15.23 46.76
N THR A 126 4.07 -15.18 45.42
CA THR A 126 3.81 -16.24 44.40
C THR A 126 2.39 -16.79 44.05
N TRP A 127 2.32 -17.23 42.77
CA TRP A 127 1.39 -18.18 42.11
C TRP A 127 -0.03 -17.73 41.68
N GLY A 128 -0.26 -17.87 40.35
CA GLY A 128 -1.33 -18.78 39.89
C GLY A 128 -2.71 -18.20 39.57
N SER A 129 -2.82 -17.19 38.70
CA SER A 129 -4.11 -16.66 38.25
C SER A 129 -4.85 -17.61 37.29
N ASN A 130 -5.82 -18.37 37.81
CA ASN A 130 -6.87 -19.04 37.04
C ASN A 130 -8.22 -18.36 37.29
N ASN A 131 -8.91 -17.95 36.22
CA ASN A 131 -10.36 -17.83 36.06
C ASN A 131 -10.61 -17.61 34.55
N SER A 132 -11.54 -18.23 33.82
CA SER A 132 -12.90 -18.74 34.14
C SER A 132 -13.95 -17.63 34.25
N GLU A 133 -14.56 -17.30 33.10
CA GLU A 133 -15.84 -16.58 33.01
C GLU A 133 -16.80 -17.30 32.06
N THR A 134 -18.10 -17.05 32.23
CA THR A 134 -19.20 -17.85 31.66
C THR A 134 -20.02 -17.08 30.60
N PRO A 135 -20.46 -17.72 29.49
CA PRO A 135 -21.31 -17.07 28.50
C PRO A 135 -22.78 -17.02 28.94
N SER A 136 -23.44 -15.88 28.73
CA SER A 136 -24.89 -15.69 28.91
C SER A 136 -25.65 -15.65 27.57
N SER A 137 -26.88 -16.16 27.55
CA SER A 137 -27.65 -16.46 26.33
C SER A 137 -28.36 -15.27 25.66
N ARG A 138 -28.68 -15.43 24.36
CA ARG A 138 -29.87 -14.83 23.72
C ARG A 138 -30.58 -15.80 22.77
N SER A 139 -31.87 -15.54 22.59
CA SER A 139 -32.98 -16.41 22.20
C SER A 139 -32.94 -17.12 20.84
N GLU A 140 -33.65 -18.25 20.78
CA GLU A 140 -34.02 -19.05 19.60
C GLU A 140 -35.39 -18.63 19.02
N VAL A 141 -35.61 -18.81 17.71
CA VAL A 141 -36.94 -18.74 17.06
C VAL A 141 -37.10 -19.93 16.10
N VAL A 142 -38.21 -20.65 16.20
CA VAL A 142 -38.46 -21.92 15.49
C VAL A 142 -39.68 -21.81 14.59
N LEU A 143 -39.56 -22.28 13.34
CA LEU A 143 -40.70 -22.64 12.47
C LEU A 143 -40.46 -24.00 11.79
N LYS A 144 -41.54 -24.76 11.58
CA LYS A 144 -41.55 -26.10 10.94
C LYS A 144 -42.47 -26.10 9.71
N ALA A 145 -42.17 -26.95 8.73
CA ALA A 145 -43.07 -27.34 7.64
C ALA A 145 -42.85 -28.83 7.26
N SER A 146 -43.78 -29.45 6.53
CA SER A 146 -43.85 -30.93 6.43
C SER A 146 -44.44 -31.50 5.12
N HIS A 147 -43.68 -32.41 4.49
CA HIS A 147 -44.09 -33.64 3.74
C HIS A 147 -45.26 -33.65 2.71
N SER A 148 -44.90 -33.92 1.43
CA SER A 148 -45.46 -34.96 0.53
C SER A 148 -46.90 -34.84 -0.08
N PRO A 149 -47.24 -35.56 -1.21
CA PRO A 149 -46.43 -36.01 -2.37
C PRO A 149 -47.16 -36.01 -3.77
N GLU A 150 -46.48 -36.54 -4.81
CA GLU A 150 -46.99 -37.47 -5.89
C GLU A 150 -47.49 -37.03 -7.33
N VAL A 151 -46.89 -37.68 -8.38
CA VAL A 151 -47.32 -38.10 -9.77
C VAL A 151 -48.01 -37.16 -10.80
N ASP A 152 -47.93 -37.32 -12.15
CA ASP A 152 -47.11 -38.14 -13.11
C ASP A 152 -47.13 -37.56 -14.57
N ALA A 153 -46.25 -38.09 -15.45
CA ALA A 153 -46.36 -38.28 -16.92
C ALA A 153 -46.24 -37.09 -17.93
N SER A 154 -45.81 -37.26 -19.20
CA SER A 154 -44.60 -37.91 -19.79
C SER A 154 -44.61 -37.87 -21.34
N THR A 155 -43.54 -37.40 -22.02
CA THR A 155 -43.16 -37.85 -23.39
C THR A 155 -41.70 -37.47 -23.75
N ILE A 156 -41.14 -38.10 -24.81
CA ILE A 156 -39.70 -38.24 -25.17
C ILE A 156 -39.59 -37.97 -26.71
N THR A 157 -38.57 -37.35 -27.34
CA THR A 157 -37.09 -37.62 -27.49
C THR A 157 -36.27 -36.31 -27.62
N VAL A 158 -35.19 -36.05 -26.85
CA VAL A 158 -33.76 -36.49 -26.97
C VAL A 158 -32.87 -35.69 -27.95
N THR A 159 -31.88 -34.96 -27.40
CA THR A 159 -30.42 -35.19 -27.63
C THR A 159 -29.56 -34.46 -26.57
N GLU A 160 -28.64 -35.23 -25.97
CA GLU A 160 -27.44 -34.96 -25.14
C GLU A 160 -26.65 -33.63 -25.35
N ARG A 161 -25.86 -33.05 -24.40
CA ARG A 161 -25.32 -33.46 -23.06
C ARG A 161 -25.21 -32.29 -22.05
N ALA A 162 -25.09 -32.60 -20.75
CA ALA A 162 -24.52 -31.74 -19.69
C ALA A 162 -23.87 -32.60 -18.57
N ALA A 163 -23.08 -32.01 -17.66
CA ALA A 163 -22.42 -32.72 -16.56
C ALA A 163 -22.25 -31.88 -15.26
N ALA A 164 -22.56 -32.50 -14.10
CA ALA A 164 -22.35 -32.06 -12.71
C ALA A 164 -22.37 -33.35 -11.83
N VAL A 165 -21.54 -33.58 -10.80
CA VAL A 165 -21.39 -32.90 -9.48
C VAL A 165 -22.72 -33.02 -8.67
N THR A 166 -22.80 -33.65 -7.47
CA THR A 166 -22.22 -33.22 -6.17
C THR A 166 -22.37 -34.31 -5.04
N THR A 167 -21.74 -34.09 -3.86
CA THR A 167 -21.95 -34.66 -2.48
C THR A 167 -21.52 -36.14 -2.19
N MET A 168 -21.28 -36.63 -0.94
CA MET A 168 -21.68 -36.21 0.43
C MET A 168 -20.65 -36.44 1.58
N SER A 169 -20.72 -35.57 2.61
CA SER A 169 -20.75 -35.74 4.10
C SER A 169 -19.86 -36.74 4.91
N ALA A 170 -19.66 -36.42 6.20
CA ALA A 170 -18.82 -37.12 7.20
C ALA A 170 -19.53 -37.39 8.56
N PRO A 171 -18.89 -38.11 9.52
CA PRO A 171 -19.10 -37.90 10.97
C PRO A 171 -17.80 -37.91 11.83
N GLN A 172 -17.94 -37.82 13.16
CA GLN A 172 -16.91 -37.53 14.20
C GLN A 172 -16.55 -38.77 15.09
N ALA A 173 -15.76 -38.76 16.19
CA ALA A 173 -15.18 -37.70 17.04
C ALA A 173 -13.99 -38.13 17.95
N ALA A 174 -13.27 -37.13 18.49
CA ALA A 174 -12.75 -36.96 19.88
C ALA A 174 -11.73 -37.93 20.57
N LEU A 175 -10.56 -37.35 20.90
CA LEU A 175 -9.78 -37.32 22.18
C LEU A 175 -9.62 -38.53 23.15
N GLN A 176 -8.37 -38.57 23.70
CA GLN A 176 -7.91 -38.89 25.08
C GLN A 176 -7.13 -40.21 25.43
N THR A 177 -5.88 -39.98 25.88
CA THR A 177 -5.09 -40.64 26.97
C THR A 177 -4.49 -42.07 26.89
N ASP A 178 -3.19 -42.09 27.24
CA ASP A 178 -2.41 -43.03 28.10
C ASP A 178 -1.88 -44.42 27.65
N ASP A 179 -0.55 -44.44 27.53
CA ASP A 179 0.45 -45.44 28.04
C ASP A 179 0.65 -46.84 27.40
N MET A 180 1.88 -47.34 27.60
CA MET A 180 2.43 -48.70 27.42
C MET A 180 2.58 -49.31 26.00
N SER A 181 3.85 -49.38 25.56
CA SER A 181 4.39 -50.37 24.59
C SER A 181 4.56 -51.77 25.25
N PRO A 182 4.97 -52.86 24.55
CA PRO A 182 5.34 -53.03 23.12
C PRO A 182 4.78 -54.33 22.47
N MET A 183 5.40 -54.79 21.35
CA MET A 183 5.24 -56.09 20.66
C MET A 183 3.98 -56.21 19.76
N THR A 184 3.97 -56.81 18.56
CA THR A 184 5.03 -57.50 17.76
C THR A 184 4.78 -57.34 16.24
N GLN A 185 5.61 -58.00 15.42
CA GLN A 185 5.47 -58.29 13.97
C GLN A 185 4.04 -58.77 13.56
N THR A 186 3.60 -58.72 12.30
CA THR A 186 4.34 -58.67 11.01
C THR A 186 3.49 -57.97 9.93
N ALA A 187 4.10 -57.52 8.82
CA ALA A 187 3.38 -57.06 7.63
C ALA A 187 3.11 -58.19 6.63
N GLU A 188 1.99 -58.11 5.90
CA GLU A 188 1.84 -58.73 4.58
C GLU A 188 0.95 -57.84 3.69
N LEU A 189 1.19 -57.84 2.38
CA LEU A 189 0.65 -56.87 1.42
C LEU A 189 -0.46 -57.46 0.56
N LEU A 190 -1.54 -56.70 0.34
CA LEU A 190 -2.52 -56.93 -0.73
C LEU A 190 -2.76 -55.61 -1.49
N GLN A 191 -2.25 -55.53 -2.71
CA GLN A 191 -2.50 -54.43 -3.66
C GLN A 191 -3.57 -54.85 -4.69
N PRO A 192 -4.51 -53.97 -5.07
CA PRO A 192 -5.37 -54.17 -6.23
C PRO A 192 -4.85 -53.47 -7.49
N ASN A 193 -4.75 -54.24 -8.57
CA ASN A 193 -4.26 -53.89 -9.91
C ASN A 193 -4.73 -52.55 -10.49
N ILE A 194 -3.83 -51.86 -11.20
CA ILE A 194 -4.16 -50.98 -12.34
C ILE A 194 -3.84 -51.75 -13.63
N VAL A 195 -4.71 -51.62 -14.65
CA VAL A 195 -4.48 -52.14 -16.00
C VAL A 195 -4.20 -50.97 -16.95
N VAL A 196 -3.13 -51.08 -17.73
CA VAL A 196 -2.78 -50.15 -18.82
C VAL A 196 -2.71 -50.95 -20.12
N ALA A 197 -3.12 -50.34 -21.23
CA ALA A 197 -2.89 -50.86 -22.58
C ALA A 197 -2.85 -49.73 -23.61
N ASP A 198 -2.07 -49.80 -24.70
CA ASP A 198 -0.79 -50.49 -24.93
C ASP A 198 -0.15 -49.84 -26.18
N THR A 199 1.16 -49.63 -26.21
CA THR A 199 1.91 -49.31 -27.45
C THR A 199 3.35 -49.84 -27.40
N VAL A 200 3.49 -51.15 -27.16
CA VAL A 200 4.51 -52.06 -27.74
C VAL A 200 5.88 -51.45 -28.09
N ILE A 201 6.89 -51.78 -27.27
CA ILE A 201 8.28 -51.96 -27.73
C ILE A 201 8.71 -53.41 -27.40
N SER A 202 9.50 -54.02 -28.27
CA SER A 202 9.63 -55.48 -28.40
C SER A 202 10.17 -56.24 -27.17
N PRO A 203 9.64 -57.45 -26.87
CA PRO A 203 10.07 -58.24 -25.71
C PRO A 203 11.34 -59.04 -26.00
N ASN A 204 12.48 -58.68 -25.39
CA ASN A 204 13.65 -59.56 -25.36
C ASN A 204 14.69 -59.28 -24.23
N ALA A 205 14.22 -59.00 -23.00
CA ALA A 205 15.10 -58.81 -21.83
C ALA A 205 14.39 -59.12 -20.48
N ALA A 206 13.82 -60.32 -20.32
CA ALA A 206 13.10 -60.72 -19.10
C ALA A 206 13.61 -62.06 -18.52
N LEU A 207 14.94 -62.17 -18.33
CA LEU A 207 15.60 -63.32 -17.70
C LEU A 207 16.97 -62.88 -17.16
N ALA A 208 17.23 -63.15 -15.87
CA ALA A 208 18.12 -62.36 -15.00
C ALA A 208 17.63 -60.90 -14.84
N VAL A 209 17.82 -60.22 -13.70
CA VAL A 209 18.80 -60.42 -12.62
C VAL A 209 18.09 -60.49 -11.25
N ILE A 210 18.45 -61.47 -10.41
CA ILE A 210 18.20 -61.38 -8.96
C ILE A 210 19.01 -60.18 -8.47
N PRO A 211 18.43 -59.17 -7.80
CA PRO A 211 19.21 -58.04 -7.33
C PRO A 211 20.33 -58.55 -6.42
N ASN A 212 21.57 -58.42 -6.89
CA ASN A 212 22.74 -58.76 -6.10
C ASN A 212 22.65 -57.98 -4.80
N LEU A 213 22.76 -58.67 -3.66
CA LEU A 213 23.45 -58.06 -2.53
C LEU A 213 24.79 -57.56 -3.10
N PRO A 214 25.09 -56.24 -3.05
CA PRO A 214 26.31 -55.73 -3.65
C PRO A 214 27.47 -56.54 -3.09
N PRO A 215 28.37 -57.11 -3.93
CA PRO A 215 29.42 -57.96 -3.43
C PRO A 215 30.18 -57.21 -2.34
N PHE A 216 30.43 -57.86 -1.20
CA PHE A 216 31.20 -57.25 -0.11
C PHE A 216 32.66 -57.18 -0.54
N TYR A 217 32.96 -56.22 -1.41
CA TYR A 217 34.30 -55.80 -1.72
C TYR A 217 34.91 -55.29 -0.41
N PRO A 218 36.10 -55.76 -0.01
CA PRO A 218 36.84 -55.07 1.04
C PRO A 218 37.03 -53.62 0.57
N PRO A 219 36.81 -52.61 1.43
CA PRO A 219 36.87 -51.21 1.03
C PRO A 219 38.23 -50.94 0.37
N THR A 220 38.21 -50.25 -0.77
CA THR A 220 39.44 -49.88 -1.45
C THR A 220 40.27 -48.94 -0.56
N LEU A 221 41.56 -48.77 -0.86
CA LEU A 221 42.36 -47.77 -0.15
C LEU A 221 41.75 -46.36 -0.33
N GLU A 222 41.12 -46.09 -1.48
CA GLU A 222 40.42 -44.84 -1.76
C GLU A 222 39.12 -44.70 -0.96
N ASP A 223 38.34 -45.78 -0.77
CA ASP A 223 37.18 -45.76 0.15
C ASP A 223 37.59 -45.55 1.60
N LEU A 224 38.67 -46.20 2.03
CA LEU A 224 39.19 -46.08 3.39
C LEU A 224 39.74 -44.67 3.65
N ILE A 225 40.40 -44.07 2.65
CA ILE A 225 40.83 -42.66 2.70
C ILE A 225 39.59 -41.75 2.71
N ALA A 226 38.65 -41.90 1.77
CA ALA A 226 37.45 -41.06 1.67
C ALA A 226 36.57 -41.08 2.94
N PHE A 227 36.53 -42.21 3.65
CA PHE A 227 35.84 -42.34 4.94
C PHE A 227 36.44 -41.46 6.05
N PHE A 228 37.73 -41.13 5.99
CA PHE A 228 38.40 -40.22 6.94
C PHE A 228 38.61 -38.81 6.38
N ILE A 229 38.93 -38.69 5.08
CA ILE A 229 39.30 -37.47 4.37
C ILE A 229 38.70 -37.54 2.96
N GLY A 230 37.56 -36.87 2.74
CA GLY A 230 36.86 -36.86 1.45
C GLY A 230 35.50 -36.17 1.52
N ASN A 231 35.03 -35.61 0.41
CA ASN A 231 33.71 -34.97 0.37
C ASN A 231 32.59 -36.03 0.26
N GLY A 232 31.42 -35.67 0.77
CA GLY A 232 30.21 -36.46 0.64
C GLY A 232 29.72 -36.60 -0.81
N THR A 233 28.92 -37.63 -1.05
CA THR A 233 28.25 -37.92 -2.34
C THR A 233 26.81 -38.35 -2.09
N ALA A 234 25.95 -38.38 -3.12
CA ALA A 234 24.57 -38.86 -2.97
C ALA A 234 24.44 -40.27 -2.33
N ALA A 235 25.45 -41.14 -2.46
CA ALA A 235 25.47 -42.45 -1.82
C ALA A 235 26.10 -42.47 -0.41
N ARG A 236 26.86 -41.43 -0.05
CA ARG A 236 27.52 -41.24 1.26
C ARG A 236 27.47 -39.74 1.60
N PRO A 237 26.34 -39.18 2.04
CA PRO A 237 26.16 -37.72 2.03
C PRO A 237 27.07 -36.97 3.01
N ASN A 238 27.43 -37.56 4.15
CA ASN A 238 28.39 -36.94 5.06
C ASN A 238 29.81 -36.93 4.47
N GLY A 239 30.58 -35.89 4.77
CA GLY A 239 32.03 -35.87 4.54
C GLY A 239 32.79 -36.87 5.41
N GLY A 240 34.07 -37.09 5.08
CA GLY A 240 34.98 -37.95 5.83
C GLY A 240 35.18 -37.48 7.26
N ILE A 241 35.32 -38.43 8.20
CA ILE A 241 35.25 -38.19 9.64
C ILE A 241 36.17 -37.05 10.14
N PHE A 242 37.35 -36.88 9.54
CA PHE A 242 38.27 -35.81 9.91
C PHE A 242 38.12 -34.58 9.01
N TRP A 243 38.00 -34.76 7.69
CA TRP A 243 37.95 -33.66 6.72
C TRP A 243 37.03 -33.99 5.55
N GLY A 244 36.18 -33.04 5.16
CA GLY A 244 35.33 -33.16 3.99
C GLY A 244 34.07 -32.32 4.08
N PHE A 245 33.64 -31.77 2.95
CA PHE A 245 32.33 -31.11 2.86
C PHE A 245 31.22 -32.17 2.83
N GLY A 246 30.09 -31.85 3.44
CA GLY A 246 28.84 -32.59 3.24
C GLY A 246 28.32 -32.44 1.82
N TYR A 247 27.48 -33.37 1.39
CA TYR A 247 26.83 -33.35 0.08
C TYR A 247 25.59 -32.44 0.08
N SER A 248 25.58 -31.46 -0.81
CA SER A 248 24.41 -30.65 -1.14
C SER A 248 23.52 -31.35 -2.16
N TRP A 249 22.21 -31.35 -1.93
CA TRP A 249 21.23 -32.00 -2.81
C TRP A 249 20.61 -31.01 -3.80
N THR A 250 20.19 -31.53 -4.96
CA THR A 250 19.58 -30.78 -6.07
C THR A 250 18.37 -31.52 -6.63
N ALA A 251 17.59 -30.87 -7.50
CA ALA A 251 16.43 -31.46 -8.17
C ALA A 251 16.77 -32.72 -9.00
N GLU A 252 17.96 -32.79 -9.60
CA GLU A 252 18.41 -33.94 -10.40
C GLU A 252 18.89 -35.11 -9.53
N THR A 253 19.29 -34.83 -8.27
CA THR A 253 19.95 -35.78 -7.37
C THR A 253 19.03 -36.25 -6.24
N CYS A 254 17.97 -35.50 -5.93
CA CYS A 254 16.91 -35.87 -4.99
C CYS A 254 15.51 -35.58 -5.56
N ALA A 255 14.72 -36.62 -5.81
CA ALA A 255 13.36 -36.50 -6.34
C ALA A 255 12.28 -36.20 -5.27
N THR A 256 12.64 -36.12 -3.99
CA THR A 256 11.72 -35.90 -2.87
C THR A 256 12.30 -34.92 -1.85
N THR A 257 12.56 -35.36 -0.62
CA THR A 257 13.05 -34.55 0.51
C THR A 257 14.35 -35.17 1.02
N CYS A 258 15.47 -34.45 0.90
CA CYS A 258 16.79 -34.97 1.27
C CYS A 258 17.53 -34.01 2.21
N THR A 259 17.96 -34.52 3.36
CA THR A 259 18.81 -33.78 4.32
C THR A 259 20.25 -33.71 3.80
N GLY A 260 20.81 -32.50 3.78
CA GLY A 260 22.21 -32.26 3.42
C GLY A 260 23.21 -32.99 4.32
N GLY A 261 24.36 -33.32 3.75
CA GLY A 261 25.41 -34.05 4.46
C GLY A 261 26.07 -33.24 5.57
N ASN A 262 26.49 -33.88 6.66
CA ASN A 262 27.31 -33.21 7.68
C ASN A 262 28.78 -33.15 7.22
N GLY A 263 29.49 -32.09 7.61
CA GLY A 263 30.92 -31.91 7.34
C GLY A 263 31.84 -32.73 8.28
N GLY A 264 33.12 -32.81 7.93
CA GLY A 264 34.15 -33.50 8.72
C GLY A 264 34.53 -32.77 10.01
N LEU A 265 34.99 -33.52 11.02
CA LEU A 265 35.23 -33.01 12.39
C LEU A 265 36.19 -31.81 12.45
N PHE A 266 37.24 -31.79 11.64
CA PHE A 266 38.26 -30.73 11.65
C PHE A 266 38.13 -29.73 10.50
N GLY A 267 37.22 -29.95 9.55
CA GLY A 267 36.91 -28.96 8.53
C GLY A 267 36.15 -29.49 7.31
N GLY A 268 35.38 -28.58 6.72
CA GLY A 268 34.42 -28.84 5.65
C GLY A 268 33.03 -28.44 6.11
N GLY A 269 32.33 -27.66 5.29
CA GLY A 269 30.96 -27.23 5.60
C GLY A 269 29.96 -28.38 5.56
N GLY A 270 28.78 -28.16 6.15
CA GLY A 270 27.62 -28.96 5.84
C GLY A 270 27.18 -28.75 4.39
N GLY A 271 26.54 -29.77 3.81
CA GLY A 271 25.88 -29.67 2.52
C GLY A 271 24.42 -29.24 2.67
N ASP A 272 23.84 -28.74 1.60
CA ASP A 272 22.49 -28.17 1.57
C ASP A 272 21.41 -29.26 1.44
N GLY A 273 20.26 -29.04 2.08
CA GLY A 273 19.08 -29.86 1.94
C GLY A 273 18.28 -29.55 0.69
N TRP A 274 17.49 -30.52 0.22
CA TRP A 274 16.56 -30.34 -0.91
C TRP A 274 15.14 -30.75 -0.53
N GLY A 275 14.15 -30.10 -1.14
CA GLY A 275 12.74 -30.46 -1.06
C GLY A 275 12.17 -30.46 0.35
N GLY A 276 12.56 -29.47 1.17
CA GLY A 276 12.20 -29.36 2.58
C GLY A 276 13.10 -30.15 3.55
N GLY A 277 14.19 -30.75 3.06
CA GLY A 277 15.19 -31.42 3.91
C GLY A 277 16.07 -30.40 4.63
N ASN A 278 16.51 -30.72 5.85
CA ASN A 278 17.40 -29.81 6.59
C ASN A 278 18.79 -29.74 5.93
N GLY A 279 19.49 -28.62 6.11
CA GLY A 279 20.91 -28.53 5.84
C GLY A 279 21.74 -29.36 6.84
N GLY A 280 22.93 -29.79 6.41
CA GLY A 280 23.86 -30.54 7.25
C GLY A 280 24.68 -29.63 8.17
N ASN A 281 25.14 -30.17 9.30
CA ASN A 281 25.95 -29.42 10.26
C ASN A 281 27.44 -29.48 9.89
N ALA A 282 28.20 -28.44 10.23
CA ALA A 282 29.67 -28.49 10.21
C ALA A 282 30.24 -29.15 11.48
N GLY A 283 31.55 -29.44 11.46
CA GLY A 283 32.31 -29.99 12.59
C GLY A 283 32.79 -28.91 13.57
N LEU A 284 34.10 -28.88 13.84
CA LEU A 284 34.74 -27.80 14.60
C LEU A 284 34.87 -26.51 13.77
N PHE A 285 34.98 -26.62 12.44
CA PHE A 285 35.22 -25.51 11.52
C PHE A 285 34.38 -25.66 10.24
N GLY A 286 33.84 -24.56 9.74
CA GLY A 286 33.06 -24.48 8.50
C GLY A 286 31.60 -24.10 8.73
N ASN A 287 30.90 -23.70 7.68
CA ASN A 287 29.51 -23.24 7.79
C ASN A 287 28.54 -24.42 7.71
N GLY A 288 27.38 -24.30 8.36
CA GLY A 288 26.26 -25.22 8.15
C GLY A 288 25.67 -25.02 6.76
N GLY A 289 25.15 -26.10 6.16
CA GLY A 289 24.47 -26.02 4.87
C GLY A 289 23.06 -25.47 4.99
N ASP A 290 22.49 -24.99 3.88
CA ASP A 290 21.16 -24.38 3.86
C ASP A 290 20.04 -25.44 3.89
N GLY A 291 18.89 -25.07 4.45
CA GLY A 291 17.68 -25.87 4.44
C GLY A 291 16.96 -25.79 3.10
N GLY A 292 16.54 -26.93 2.57
CA GLY A 292 15.86 -27.00 1.27
C GLY A 292 14.49 -26.34 1.29
N ALA A 293 14.12 -25.67 0.20
CA ALA A 293 12.77 -25.15 0.01
C ALA A 293 11.75 -26.30 -0.04
N GLY A 294 10.59 -26.11 0.58
CA GLY A 294 9.57 -27.16 0.77
C GLY A 294 8.88 -27.63 -0.51
N LEU A 295 8.26 -28.81 -0.47
CA LEU A 295 7.50 -29.37 -1.58
C LEU A 295 6.13 -29.86 -1.10
N ALA A 296 5.07 -29.19 -1.58
CA ALA A 296 3.68 -29.41 -1.15
C ALA A 296 3.25 -30.89 -1.16
N LEU A 297 3.68 -31.65 -2.17
CA LEU A 297 3.32 -33.06 -2.36
C LEU A 297 4.12 -34.08 -1.52
N TYR A 298 5.26 -33.69 -0.94
CA TYR A 298 6.19 -34.63 -0.30
C TYR A 298 6.35 -34.42 1.21
N ASN A 299 6.36 -33.16 1.68
CA ASN A 299 6.56 -32.84 3.09
C ASN A 299 5.52 -31.85 3.65
N GLY A 300 4.37 -31.73 3.00
CA GLY A 300 3.36 -30.72 3.32
C GLY A 300 3.84 -29.30 3.08
N GLY A 301 4.84 -29.11 2.21
CA GLY A 301 5.38 -27.81 1.82
C GLY A 301 6.28 -27.13 2.85
N ALA A 302 6.60 -27.75 3.99
CA ALA A 302 7.42 -27.12 5.02
C ALA A 302 8.85 -26.82 4.54
N GLY A 303 9.45 -25.73 5.01
CA GLY A 303 10.87 -25.43 4.76
C GLY A 303 11.79 -26.28 5.62
N GLY A 304 12.91 -26.75 5.07
CA GLY A 304 13.95 -27.43 5.84
C GLY A 304 14.72 -26.45 6.74
N ASN A 305 15.15 -26.87 7.92
CA ASN A 305 15.97 -26.02 8.80
C ASN A 305 17.41 -25.94 8.28
N GLY A 306 18.07 -24.80 8.47
CA GLY A 306 19.51 -24.66 8.20
C GLY A 306 20.36 -25.47 9.17
N GLY A 307 21.52 -25.92 8.71
CA GLY A 307 22.48 -26.66 9.51
C GLY A 307 23.28 -25.77 10.47
N SER A 308 23.78 -26.35 11.56
CA SER A 308 24.59 -25.62 12.54
C SER A 308 26.00 -25.32 11.99
N GLY A 309 26.50 -24.12 12.27
CA GLY A 309 27.86 -23.70 12.00
C GLY A 309 28.90 -24.38 12.89
N GLY A 310 30.16 -24.31 12.50
CA GLY A 310 31.26 -25.01 13.15
C GLY A 310 31.44 -24.60 14.60
N MET A 311 31.67 -25.57 15.50
CA MET A 311 31.71 -25.35 16.95
C MET A 311 32.72 -24.27 17.39
N LEU A 312 33.81 -24.06 16.65
CA LEU A 312 34.82 -23.02 16.92
C LEU A 312 34.69 -21.84 15.95
N PHE A 313 34.52 -22.11 14.66
CA PHE A 313 34.37 -21.09 13.61
C PHE A 313 33.39 -21.56 12.54
N GLY A 314 32.38 -20.75 12.25
CA GLY A 314 31.51 -20.91 11.09
C GLY A 314 30.08 -20.47 11.32
N ASP A 315 29.46 -20.04 10.24
CA ASP A 315 28.09 -19.51 10.24
C ASP A 315 27.06 -20.66 10.17
N GLY A 316 25.87 -20.44 10.72
CA GLY A 316 24.74 -21.35 10.54
C GLY A 316 24.07 -21.13 9.17
N GLY A 317 23.62 -22.22 8.55
CA GLY A 317 22.92 -22.15 7.26
C GLY A 317 21.53 -21.51 7.36
N PHE A 318 21.01 -21.01 6.25
CA PHE A 318 19.67 -20.43 6.16
C PHE A 318 18.59 -21.50 6.24
N GLY A 319 17.42 -21.13 6.78
CA GLY A 319 16.22 -21.94 6.74
C GLY A 319 15.53 -21.85 5.38
N GLY A 320 15.11 -22.98 4.83
CA GLY A 320 14.41 -23.05 3.54
C GLY A 320 13.04 -22.38 3.60
N ALA A 321 12.64 -21.74 2.50
CA ALA A 321 11.28 -21.23 2.33
C ALA A 321 10.26 -22.38 2.22
N ALA A 322 9.05 -22.17 2.74
CA ALA A 322 7.94 -23.10 2.57
C ALA A 322 7.17 -22.84 1.27
N ALA A 323 6.61 -23.91 0.71
CA ALA A 323 5.77 -23.87 -0.48
C ALA A 323 4.33 -23.49 -0.17
N GLU A 324 3.63 -23.00 -1.19
CA GLU A 324 2.19 -22.78 -1.17
C GLU A 324 1.41 -24.08 -0.91
N THR A 325 0.48 -24.07 0.06
CA THR A 325 -0.34 -25.23 0.41
C THR A 325 -1.73 -24.82 0.91
N VAL A 326 -2.67 -25.76 0.90
CA VAL A 326 -4.06 -25.56 1.36
C VAL A 326 -4.14 -25.06 2.81
N THR A 327 -3.17 -25.39 3.66
CA THR A 327 -3.17 -25.06 5.10
C THR A 327 -2.22 -23.94 5.51
N GLY A 328 -1.42 -23.41 4.56
CA GLY A 328 -0.17 -22.73 4.86
C GLY A 328 0.90 -23.73 5.39
N ALA A 329 2.17 -23.47 5.08
CA ALA A 329 3.29 -24.32 5.50
C ALA A 329 4.38 -23.50 6.19
N ARG A 330 5.00 -24.03 7.25
CA ARG A 330 5.98 -23.27 8.05
C ARG A 330 7.35 -23.22 7.35
N GLY A 331 7.95 -22.04 7.26
CA GLY A 331 9.34 -21.87 6.84
C GLY A 331 10.33 -22.51 7.82
N GLY A 332 11.47 -22.97 7.30
CA GLY A 332 12.50 -23.62 8.09
C GLY A 332 13.25 -22.65 8.99
N SER A 333 13.70 -23.10 10.16
CA SER A 333 14.48 -22.26 11.08
C SER A 333 15.92 -22.12 10.58
N GLY A 334 16.56 -20.96 10.79
CA GLY A 334 17.98 -20.78 10.53
C GLY A 334 18.87 -21.55 11.52
N GLY A 335 20.03 -22.01 11.06
CA GLY A 335 21.02 -22.69 11.87
C GLY A 335 21.75 -21.74 12.82
N ALA A 336 22.14 -22.21 14.00
CA ALA A 336 22.95 -21.45 14.94
C ALA A 336 24.45 -21.55 14.60
N ALA A 337 25.21 -20.49 14.91
CA ALA A 337 26.67 -20.52 14.90
C ALA A 337 27.25 -21.16 16.18
N GLY A 338 28.54 -21.52 16.14
CA GLY A 338 29.27 -22.05 17.28
C GLY A 338 29.86 -20.98 18.20
N LEU A 339 31.17 -21.03 18.44
CA LEU A 339 31.88 -20.05 19.27
C LEU A 339 32.02 -18.68 18.57
N LEU A 340 32.30 -18.68 17.28
CA LEU A 340 32.55 -17.50 16.44
C LEU A 340 31.87 -17.69 15.07
N GLY A 341 30.92 -16.83 14.72
CA GLY A 341 30.18 -16.93 13.45
C GLY A 341 28.77 -16.36 13.55
N HIS A 342 28.12 -16.21 12.40
CA HIS A 342 26.81 -15.59 12.26
C HIS A 342 25.68 -16.64 12.24
N GLY A 343 24.55 -16.34 12.88
CA GLY A 343 23.35 -17.18 12.82
C GLY A 343 22.66 -17.06 11.45
N GLY A 344 22.22 -18.17 10.88
CA GLY A 344 21.52 -18.20 9.59
C GLY A 344 20.12 -17.59 9.68
N GLY A 345 19.64 -16.96 8.62
CA GLY A 345 18.27 -16.41 8.57
C GLY A 345 17.20 -17.51 8.52
N GLY A 346 16.02 -17.23 9.08
CA GLY A 346 14.86 -18.11 8.99
C GLY A 346 14.16 -18.00 7.63
N GLY A 347 13.64 -19.12 7.14
CA GLY A 347 12.92 -19.20 5.86
C GLY A 347 11.50 -18.66 5.94
N ASN A 348 10.99 -18.14 4.82
CA ASN A 348 9.62 -17.61 4.74
C ASN A 348 8.57 -18.74 4.85
N GLY A 349 7.43 -18.42 5.46
CA GLY A 349 6.24 -19.26 5.47
C GLY A 349 5.53 -19.27 4.12
N GLY A 350 4.90 -20.38 3.79
CA GLY A 350 4.19 -20.61 2.53
C GLY A 350 2.78 -20.03 2.53
N THR A 351 2.31 -19.61 1.36
CA THR A 351 0.94 -19.12 1.13
C THR A 351 -0.11 -20.18 1.46
N SER A 352 -1.25 -19.74 2.00
CA SER A 352 -2.43 -20.57 2.24
C SER A 352 -3.43 -20.45 1.08
N THR A 353 -3.77 -21.59 0.48
CA THR A 353 -4.75 -21.74 -0.63
C THR A 353 -6.02 -22.50 -0.24
N GLY A 354 -6.34 -22.55 1.05
CA GLY A 354 -7.55 -23.17 1.60
C GLY A 354 -8.07 -22.39 2.79
N ASN A 355 -9.09 -22.90 3.49
CA ASN A 355 -9.82 -22.21 4.58
C ASN A 355 -9.03 -22.10 5.90
N TYR A 356 -7.74 -21.72 5.83
CA TYR A 356 -6.77 -21.81 6.91
C TYR A 356 -5.81 -20.61 6.90
N ARG A 357 -4.97 -20.52 7.93
CA ARG A 357 -4.00 -19.43 8.07
C ARG A 357 -2.82 -19.57 7.12
N GLY A 358 -2.21 -18.45 6.75
CA GLY A 358 -0.90 -18.43 6.10
C GLY A 358 0.17 -19.13 6.95
N GLY A 359 1.19 -19.69 6.30
CA GLY A 359 2.26 -20.40 7.00
C GLY A 359 3.14 -19.47 7.83
N ASN A 360 3.50 -19.86 9.06
CA ASN A 360 4.41 -19.05 9.88
C ASN A 360 5.84 -19.04 9.32
N GLY A 361 6.57 -17.95 9.57
CA GLY A 361 8.00 -17.88 9.30
C GLY A 361 8.83 -18.86 10.15
N GLY A 362 10.01 -19.20 9.64
CA GLY A 362 11.07 -19.82 10.41
C GLY A 362 11.76 -18.79 11.31
N SER A 363 12.19 -19.20 12.51
CA SER A 363 12.98 -18.32 13.38
C SER A 363 14.42 -18.22 12.88
N GLY A 364 15.05 -17.07 13.11
CA GLY A 364 16.48 -16.89 12.87
C GLY A 364 17.34 -17.71 13.82
N GLY A 365 18.52 -18.12 13.34
CA GLY A 365 19.51 -18.86 14.11
C GLY A 365 20.29 -17.98 15.08
N GLY A 366 20.75 -18.56 16.19
CA GLY A 366 21.54 -17.85 17.19
C GLY A 366 22.93 -17.46 16.70
N GLY A 367 23.39 -16.26 17.08
CA GLY A 367 24.75 -15.77 16.80
C GLY A 367 25.81 -16.41 17.70
N GLY A 368 27.07 -16.37 17.26
CA GLY A 368 28.19 -17.06 17.93
C GLY A 368 28.41 -16.65 19.39
N TRP A 369 28.81 -17.62 20.23
CA TRP A 369 28.86 -17.45 21.69
C TRP A 369 29.79 -16.33 22.19
N LEU A 370 30.91 -16.07 21.48
CA LEU A 370 31.83 -14.97 21.75
C LEU A 370 31.69 -13.80 20.75
N TRP A 371 31.38 -14.07 19.48
CA TRP A 371 31.31 -13.06 18.43
C TRP A 371 30.44 -13.52 17.26
N GLY A 372 29.70 -12.57 16.69
CA GLY A 372 28.85 -12.76 15.51
C GLY A 372 27.43 -12.24 15.75
N SER A 373 26.75 -11.85 14.66
CA SER A 373 25.33 -11.48 14.71
C SER A 373 24.44 -12.72 14.65
N ALA A 374 23.20 -12.59 15.11
CA ALA A 374 22.18 -13.61 14.94
C ALA A 374 21.40 -13.41 13.63
N GLY A 375 20.74 -14.46 13.15
CA GLY A 375 19.96 -14.43 11.92
C GLY A 375 18.60 -13.77 12.09
N THR A 376 18.09 -13.14 11.03
CA THR A 376 16.73 -12.59 10.99
C THR A 376 15.67 -13.70 10.96
N GLY A 377 14.46 -13.40 11.42
CA GLY A 377 13.30 -14.27 11.23
C GLY A 377 12.73 -14.16 9.82
N GLY A 378 12.22 -15.29 9.29
CA GLY A 378 11.56 -15.32 7.98
C GLY A 378 10.16 -14.70 8.01
N ALA A 379 9.69 -14.19 6.88
CA ALA A 379 8.35 -13.60 6.78
C ALA A 379 7.25 -14.68 6.93
N GLY A 380 6.07 -14.27 7.42
CA GLY A 380 4.86 -15.09 7.37
C GLY A 380 4.27 -15.14 5.96
N GLY A 381 3.78 -16.31 5.55
CA GLY A 381 3.07 -16.50 4.29
C GLY A 381 1.68 -15.84 4.32
N ALA A 382 1.20 -15.38 3.17
CA ALA A 382 -0.12 -14.76 3.07
C ALA A 382 -1.26 -15.81 3.06
N ALA A 383 -2.48 -15.37 3.36
CA ALA A 383 -3.71 -16.16 3.23
C ALA A 383 -4.64 -15.47 2.21
N ILE A 384 -5.07 -16.20 1.18
CA ILE A 384 -5.57 -15.56 -0.06
C ILE A 384 -7.10 -15.40 -0.13
N PHE A 385 -7.87 -16.03 0.75
CA PHE A 385 -9.33 -15.87 0.76
C PHE A 385 -9.81 -15.02 1.96
N ASN A 386 -11.03 -14.51 1.81
CA ASN A 386 -11.68 -13.65 2.80
C ASN A 386 -11.90 -14.38 4.16
N GLY A 387 -11.74 -13.66 5.26
CA GLY A 387 -11.90 -14.15 6.64
C GLY A 387 -10.69 -14.89 7.22
N GLN A 388 -9.54 -14.92 6.53
CA GLN A 388 -8.36 -15.70 6.92
C GLN A 388 -7.26 -14.88 7.60
N THR A 389 -6.51 -15.50 8.51
CA THR A 389 -5.31 -14.89 9.11
C THR A 389 -4.06 -15.17 8.28
N GLY A 390 -3.25 -14.15 7.96
CA GLY A 390 -1.90 -14.36 7.47
C GLY A 390 -1.00 -15.06 8.50
N GLY A 391 0.11 -15.64 8.05
CA GLY A 391 1.07 -16.33 8.92
C GLY A 391 1.83 -15.38 9.83
N VAL A 392 2.17 -15.83 11.04
CA VAL A 392 2.99 -15.03 11.96
C VAL A 392 4.43 -14.99 11.46
N GLY A 393 5.06 -13.82 11.50
CA GLY A 393 6.48 -13.67 11.19
C GLY A 393 7.36 -14.49 12.14
N GLY A 394 8.46 -15.03 11.65
CA GLY A 394 9.42 -15.74 12.48
C GLY A 394 10.15 -14.77 13.42
N ASN A 395 10.46 -15.20 14.64
CA ASN A 395 11.28 -14.38 15.55
C ASN A 395 12.73 -14.32 15.06
N GLY A 396 13.41 -13.20 15.31
CA GLY A 396 14.84 -13.09 15.11
C GLY A 396 15.63 -13.92 16.14
N GLY A 397 16.85 -14.31 15.78
CA GLY A 397 17.73 -15.07 16.67
C GLY A 397 18.36 -14.21 17.77
N ASP A 398 18.61 -14.80 18.94
CA ASP A 398 19.37 -14.18 20.02
C ASP A 398 20.89 -14.20 19.74
N THR A 399 21.64 -13.24 20.29
CA THR A 399 23.11 -13.27 20.28
C THR A 399 23.69 -14.18 21.38
N GLY A 400 24.95 -14.58 21.20
CA GLY A 400 25.70 -15.39 22.17
C GLY A 400 25.69 -14.82 23.59
N LEU A 401 25.48 -15.68 24.58
CA LEU A 401 25.27 -15.32 25.99
C LEU A 401 26.29 -14.32 26.56
N VAL A 402 27.55 -14.43 26.15
CA VAL A 402 28.70 -13.64 26.65
C VAL A 402 29.37 -12.82 25.54
N SER A 403 28.68 -12.54 24.43
CA SER A 403 29.33 -12.00 23.23
C SER A 403 30.08 -10.69 23.51
N LEU A 404 31.28 -10.59 22.95
CA LEU A 404 32.10 -9.38 23.03
C LEU A 404 31.50 -8.27 22.14
N TRP A 405 30.92 -8.67 21.01
CA TRP A 405 30.21 -7.80 20.09
C TRP A 405 29.24 -8.62 19.20
N GLY A 406 28.03 -8.09 18.95
CA GLY A 406 27.08 -8.66 18.00
C GLY A 406 25.71 -7.98 18.02
N SER A 407 24.99 -8.00 16.90
CA SER A 407 23.57 -7.63 16.80
C SER A 407 22.69 -8.88 16.80
N ALA A 408 21.56 -8.80 17.48
CA ALA A 408 20.53 -9.84 17.40
C ALA A 408 19.70 -9.68 16.12
N GLY A 409 18.98 -10.74 15.74
CA GLY A 409 18.23 -10.76 14.49
C GLY A 409 16.93 -9.95 14.58
N ASN A 410 16.56 -9.26 13.51
CA ASN A 410 15.24 -8.64 13.39
C ASN A 410 14.16 -9.72 13.18
N GLY A 411 12.96 -9.46 13.70
CA GLY A 411 11.78 -10.28 13.48
C GLY A 411 11.25 -10.19 12.04
N GLY A 412 10.71 -11.29 11.53
CA GLY A 412 10.14 -11.36 10.20
C GLY A 412 8.79 -10.64 10.10
N VAL A 413 8.49 -10.12 8.91
CA VAL A 413 7.20 -9.44 8.63
C VAL A 413 6.05 -10.45 8.68
N GLY A 414 4.90 -10.05 9.24
CA GLY A 414 3.69 -10.86 9.26
C GLY A 414 3.04 -11.00 7.88
N GLY A 415 2.44 -12.15 7.61
CA GLY A 415 1.78 -12.44 6.33
C GLY A 415 0.49 -11.63 6.14
N ALA A 416 0.17 -11.30 4.89
CA ALA A 416 -1.08 -10.61 4.56
C ALA A 416 -2.31 -11.54 4.60
N GLY A 417 -3.50 -10.97 4.79
CA GLY A 417 -4.79 -11.68 4.80
C GLY A 417 -5.90 -10.79 5.37
N SER A 418 -7.17 -11.22 5.32
CA SER A 418 -8.29 -10.50 5.97
C SER A 418 -8.02 -10.14 7.44
N PHE A 419 -7.32 -11.03 8.14
CA PHE A 419 -6.62 -10.69 9.37
C PHE A 419 -5.12 -10.76 9.07
N GLY A 420 -4.38 -9.68 9.31
CA GLY A 420 -2.92 -9.73 9.15
C GLY A 420 -2.30 -10.68 10.16
N GLY A 421 -1.27 -11.42 9.74
CA GLY A 421 -0.42 -12.15 10.68
C GLY A 421 0.40 -11.18 11.53
N ARG A 422 0.60 -11.45 12.81
CA ARG A 422 1.47 -10.63 13.66
C ARG A 422 2.93 -10.71 13.17
N GLY A 423 3.67 -9.61 13.26
CA GLY A 423 5.11 -9.58 13.02
C GLY A 423 5.90 -10.36 14.08
N GLY A 424 6.99 -11.02 13.68
CA GLY A 424 7.85 -11.77 14.58
C GLY A 424 8.57 -10.86 15.58
N ASP A 425 8.86 -11.37 16.77
CA ASP A 425 9.60 -10.60 17.78
C ASP A 425 11.11 -10.53 17.42
N GLY A 426 11.73 -9.39 17.71
CA GLY A 426 13.17 -9.19 17.56
C GLY A 426 13.99 -9.99 18.59
N GLY A 427 15.13 -10.49 18.16
CA GLY A 427 16.05 -11.26 19.00
C GLY A 427 16.78 -10.39 20.05
N ASN A 428 17.29 -11.02 21.10
CA ASN A 428 17.88 -10.32 22.25
C ASN A 428 19.41 -10.27 22.22
N GLY A 429 19.94 -9.19 22.80
CA GLY A 429 21.32 -9.10 23.24
C GLY A 429 21.64 -10.10 24.35
N GLY A 430 22.83 -10.71 24.29
CA GLY A 430 23.27 -11.70 25.27
C GLY A 430 23.28 -11.16 26.71
N LEU A 431 22.77 -11.95 27.66
CA LEU A 431 22.59 -11.54 29.06
C LEU A 431 23.90 -11.16 29.79
N LEU A 432 25.05 -11.59 29.29
CA LEU A 432 26.38 -11.21 29.80
C LEU A 432 27.26 -10.58 28.71
N ALA A 433 26.69 -10.22 27.57
CA ALA A 433 27.41 -9.60 26.48
C ALA A 433 27.93 -8.21 26.89
N VAL A 434 29.11 -7.85 26.39
CA VAL A 434 29.75 -6.55 26.67
C VAL A 434 29.07 -5.46 25.85
N PHE A 435 28.92 -5.69 24.54
CA PHE A 435 28.14 -4.88 23.61
C PHE A 435 27.17 -5.80 22.86
N ALA A 436 25.87 -5.63 23.06
CA ALA A 436 24.88 -6.34 22.24
C ALA A 436 23.63 -5.49 21.97
N PHE A 437 23.20 -5.50 20.71
CA PHE A 437 22.01 -4.79 20.24
C PHE A 437 20.85 -5.76 20.09
N GLY A 438 19.68 -5.39 20.60
CA GLY A 438 18.44 -6.11 20.31
C GLY A 438 18.02 -5.86 18.86
N GLY A 439 17.48 -6.89 18.21
CA GLY A 439 16.94 -6.77 16.85
C GLY A 439 15.56 -6.12 16.85
N ASP A 440 15.19 -5.50 15.74
CA ASP A 440 13.89 -4.82 15.63
C ASP A 440 12.74 -5.83 15.52
N GLY A 441 11.55 -5.42 15.97
CA GLY A 441 10.33 -6.19 15.78
C GLY A 441 9.85 -6.18 14.32
N GLY A 442 9.35 -7.31 13.83
CA GLY A 442 8.82 -7.42 12.48
C GLY A 442 7.54 -6.61 12.30
N VAL A 443 7.33 -6.04 11.10
CA VAL A 443 6.10 -5.30 10.78
C VAL A 443 4.91 -6.28 10.72
N GLY A 444 3.75 -5.83 11.22
CA GLY A 444 2.50 -6.59 11.19
C GLY A 444 1.91 -6.72 9.78
N GLY A 445 1.25 -7.85 9.52
CA GLY A 445 0.70 -8.19 8.21
C GLY A 445 -0.41 -7.24 7.75
N ALA A 446 -0.40 -6.89 6.48
CA ALA A 446 -1.42 -6.07 5.87
C ALA A 446 -2.74 -6.84 5.69
N SER A 447 -3.86 -6.21 6.07
CA SER A 447 -5.20 -6.60 5.62
C SER A 447 -5.74 -5.65 4.55
N PRO A 448 -6.86 -5.99 3.88
CA PRO A 448 -7.42 -5.19 2.79
C PRO A 448 -7.65 -3.72 3.16
N SER A 449 -7.61 -2.84 2.15
CA SER A 449 -7.89 -1.40 2.35
C SER A 449 -9.36 -1.10 2.65
N GLN A 450 -10.27 -2.04 2.37
CA GLN A 450 -11.69 -1.99 2.69
C GLN A 450 -12.18 -3.29 3.32
N GLY A 451 -13.09 -3.21 4.30
CA GLY A 451 -13.69 -4.38 4.92
C GLY A 451 -14.79 -4.05 5.95
N VAL A 452 -15.26 -5.08 6.64
CA VAL A 452 -16.36 -5.03 7.64
C VAL A 452 -15.96 -5.58 9.02
N SER A 453 -14.95 -6.45 9.05
CA SER A 453 -14.46 -7.17 10.23
C SER A 453 -12.96 -7.44 10.18
N ASP A 454 -12.31 -7.02 9.11
CA ASP A 454 -10.94 -7.39 8.76
C ASP A 454 -9.96 -6.43 9.45
N HIS A 455 -8.78 -6.93 9.81
CA HIS A 455 -7.89 -6.22 10.75
C HIS A 455 -6.42 -6.41 10.42
N GLY A 456 -5.62 -5.37 10.64
CA GLY A 456 -4.16 -5.47 10.48
C GLY A 456 -3.57 -6.42 11.52
N GLY A 457 -2.44 -7.05 11.19
CA GLY A 457 -1.67 -7.81 12.18
C GLY A 457 -0.88 -6.86 13.07
N ASP A 458 -0.68 -7.23 14.34
CA ASP A 458 0.15 -6.42 15.24
C ASP A 458 1.63 -6.45 14.84
N GLY A 459 2.36 -5.41 15.20
CA GLY A 459 3.81 -5.39 15.12
C GLY A 459 4.47 -6.32 16.14
N GLY A 460 5.61 -6.90 15.75
CA GLY A 460 6.49 -7.64 16.66
C GLY A 460 7.13 -6.72 17.70
N THR A 461 7.45 -7.25 18.87
CA THR A 461 8.18 -6.49 19.90
C THR A 461 9.67 -6.42 19.57
N GLY A 462 10.28 -5.27 19.87
CA GLY A 462 11.72 -5.07 19.73
C GLY A 462 12.50 -5.86 20.78
N GLY A 463 13.60 -6.46 20.36
CA GLY A 463 14.45 -7.28 21.21
C GLY A 463 15.25 -6.47 22.23
N ARG A 464 15.64 -7.10 23.35
CA ARG A 464 16.36 -6.40 24.43
C ARG A 464 17.81 -6.12 24.06
N GLY A 465 18.35 -5.00 24.54
CA GLY A 465 19.80 -4.74 24.49
C GLY A 465 20.57 -5.54 25.55
N GLY A 466 21.90 -5.52 25.44
CA GLY A 466 22.81 -6.20 26.38
C GLY A 466 22.69 -5.72 27.84
N LEU A 467 23.17 -6.55 28.78
CA LEU A 467 23.12 -6.22 30.22
C LEU A 467 24.10 -5.12 30.61
N TRP A 468 25.25 -5.01 29.94
CA TRP A 468 26.27 -4.00 30.25
C TRP A 468 26.18 -2.78 29.32
N MET A 469 26.19 -3.01 28.01
CA MET A 469 26.15 -1.98 26.98
C MET A 469 25.39 -2.42 25.74
N GLY A 470 24.70 -1.48 25.10
CA GLY A 470 23.99 -1.67 23.82
C GLY A 470 22.56 -1.13 23.86
N ASN A 471 21.89 -1.09 22.70
CA ASN A 471 20.54 -0.55 22.57
C ASN A 471 19.49 -1.67 22.40
N GLY A 472 18.24 -1.43 22.79
CA GLY A 472 17.12 -2.28 22.42
C GLY A 472 16.64 -1.97 21.00
N GLY A 473 16.12 -2.97 20.30
CA GLY A 473 15.58 -2.80 18.94
C GLY A 473 14.26 -2.02 18.93
N ASP A 474 13.97 -1.30 17.86
CA ASP A 474 12.69 -0.61 17.68
C ASP A 474 11.56 -1.65 17.48
N GLY A 475 10.34 -1.34 17.92
CA GLY A 475 9.17 -2.20 17.76
C GLY A 475 8.60 -2.12 16.34
N GLY A 476 8.07 -3.24 15.84
CA GLY A 476 7.51 -3.30 14.49
C GLY A 476 6.24 -2.46 14.37
N ALA A 477 6.00 -1.84 13.21
CA ALA A 477 4.76 -1.14 12.94
C ALA A 477 3.58 -2.12 12.79
N GLY A 478 2.38 -1.68 13.18
CA GLY A 478 1.13 -2.42 12.97
C GLY A 478 0.67 -2.41 11.52
N GLY A 479 0.06 -3.51 11.08
CA GLY A 479 -0.37 -3.71 9.70
C GLY A 479 -1.56 -2.84 9.28
N SER A 480 -1.71 -2.59 7.97
CA SER A 480 -2.89 -1.91 7.43
C SER A 480 -4.16 -2.67 7.81
N GLY A 481 -5.20 -1.93 8.19
CA GLY A 481 -6.43 -2.45 8.80
C GLY A 481 -6.51 -2.28 10.31
N GLY A 482 -5.62 -1.50 10.92
CA GLY A 482 -5.74 -1.10 12.33
C GLY A 482 -4.96 -1.93 13.34
N GLY A 483 -4.02 -2.79 12.93
CA GLY A 483 -3.22 -3.59 13.87
C GLY A 483 -2.34 -2.72 14.77
N ASP A 484 -2.05 -3.17 15.99
CA ASP A 484 -1.32 -2.38 16.98
C ASP A 484 0.20 -2.35 16.70
N GLY A 485 0.85 -1.25 17.07
CA GLY A 485 2.30 -1.11 17.02
C GLY A 485 3.01 -1.92 18.11
N GLY A 486 4.07 -2.63 17.74
CA GLY A 486 4.87 -3.43 18.67
C GLY A 486 5.63 -2.57 19.68
N ALA A 487 5.79 -3.05 20.92
CA ALA A 487 6.56 -2.34 21.94
C ALA A 487 8.08 -2.44 21.66
N GLY A 488 8.80 -1.35 21.92
CA GLY A 488 10.25 -1.26 21.76
C GLY A 488 11.05 -2.01 22.81
N GLY A 489 12.22 -2.48 22.40
CA GLY A 489 13.14 -3.23 23.24
C GLY A 489 13.72 -2.40 24.38
N SER A 490 13.73 -2.95 25.60
CA SER A 490 14.40 -2.33 26.75
C SER A 490 15.81 -2.88 26.92
N VAL A 491 16.73 -2.07 27.44
CA VAL A 491 18.07 -2.50 27.89
C VAL A 491 18.03 -2.91 29.38
N GLY A 492 19.13 -3.47 29.89
CA GLY A 492 19.23 -3.76 31.33
C GLY A 492 19.13 -2.50 32.20
N MET A 493 18.31 -2.52 33.25
CA MET A 493 18.19 -1.39 34.20
C MET A 493 19.52 -1.04 34.90
N LEU A 494 20.43 -2.02 35.00
CA LEU A 494 21.79 -1.87 35.54
C LEU A 494 22.87 -1.70 34.46
N ALA A 495 22.50 -1.59 33.18
CA ALA A 495 23.44 -1.34 32.10
C ALA A 495 24.16 -0.02 32.34
N VAL A 496 25.48 -0.01 32.15
CA VAL A 496 26.29 1.21 32.22
C VAL A 496 25.89 2.15 31.09
N PHE A 497 25.43 1.59 29.98
CA PHE A 497 25.14 2.31 28.75
C PHE A 497 24.00 1.68 27.94
N GLY A 498 23.01 2.44 27.47
CA GLY A 498 22.07 1.94 26.47
C GLY A 498 20.78 2.74 26.29
N ALA A 499 20.28 2.83 25.06
CA ALA A 499 18.98 3.41 24.73
C ALA A 499 17.93 2.31 24.51
N GLY A 500 16.70 2.57 24.95
CA GLY A 500 15.55 1.75 24.59
C GLY A 500 15.09 2.03 23.16
N GLY A 501 14.64 0.98 22.47
CA GLY A 501 14.04 1.10 21.16
C GLY A 501 12.67 1.79 21.21
N ARG A 502 12.25 2.40 20.11
CA ARG A 502 10.93 3.02 19.95
C ARG A 502 9.83 1.98 19.96
N GLY A 503 8.61 2.37 20.31
CA GLY A 503 7.44 1.62 19.88
C GLY A 503 7.16 1.84 18.39
N GLY A 504 6.64 0.81 17.72
CA GLY A 504 6.22 0.93 16.33
C GLY A 504 4.93 1.76 16.17
N ASP A 505 4.74 2.40 15.03
CA ASP A 505 3.49 3.10 14.72
C ASP A 505 2.33 2.10 14.54
N GLY A 506 1.13 2.46 14.99
CA GLY A 506 -0.10 1.69 14.81
C GLY A 506 -0.66 1.79 13.38
N GLY A 507 -1.26 0.71 12.91
CA GLY A 507 -1.77 0.59 11.55
C GLY A 507 -2.97 1.50 11.27
N ARG A 508 -3.09 2.02 10.04
CA ARG A 508 -4.30 2.74 9.59
C ARG A 508 -5.50 1.79 9.53
N GLY A 509 -6.64 2.19 10.08
CA GLY A 509 -7.91 1.46 10.04
C GLY A 509 -8.49 1.32 8.62
N GLN A 510 -9.23 0.23 8.38
CA GLN A 510 -9.84 -0.05 7.07
C GLN A 510 -10.94 0.96 6.71
N ALA A 511 -11.07 1.32 5.44
CA ALA A 511 -12.29 1.99 5.00
C ALA A 511 -13.48 1.02 4.96
N GLY A 512 -14.68 1.52 5.21
CA GLY A 512 -15.90 0.73 5.05
C GLY A 512 -16.15 0.38 3.57
N VAL A 513 -16.62 -0.85 3.34
CA VAL A 513 -17.08 -1.29 2.01
C VAL A 513 -18.28 -0.44 1.56
N ARG A 514 -18.32 -0.07 0.27
CA ARG A 514 -19.48 0.61 -0.34
C ARG A 514 -20.70 -0.34 -0.36
N GLY A 515 -21.85 0.16 0.04
CA GLY A 515 -23.12 -0.54 -0.09
C GLY A 515 -23.52 -0.77 -1.55
N ALA A 516 -24.04 -1.95 -1.88
CA ALA A 516 -24.43 -2.26 -3.26
C ALA A 516 -25.56 -1.34 -3.73
N ASN A 517 -25.50 -0.86 -4.98
CA ASN A 517 -26.68 -0.29 -5.63
C ASN A 517 -27.79 -1.35 -5.70
N GLY A 518 -29.06 -0.92 -5.73
CA GLY A 518 -30.16 -1.85 -5.93
C GLY A 518 -30.01 -2.65 -7.23
N SER A 519 -30.54 -3.87 -7.26
CA SER A 519 -30.31 -4.84 -8.35
C SER A 519 -31.48 -5.01 -9.32
N THR A 520 -32.64 -4.42 -9.02
CA THR A 520 -33.84 -4.46 -9.87
C THR A 520 -34.57 -3.10 -9.84
N PRO A 521 -35.49 -2.79 -10.78
CA PRO A 521 -36.17 -1.51 -10.83
C PRO A 521 -37.02 -1.24 -9.58
N GLY A 522 -36.77 -0.11 -8.91
CA GLY A 522 -37.37 0.22 -7.62
C GLY A 522 -36.69 -0.42 -6.40
N ALA A 523 -35.56 -1.14 -6.57
CA ALA A 523 -34.82 -1.69 -5.44
C ALA A 523 -33.97 -0.63 -4.73
N ASP A 524 -34.02 -0.66 -3.40
CA ASP A 524 -33.17 0.15 -2.52
C ASP A 524 -31.68 -0.18 -2.72
N GLY A 525 -30.83 0.82 -2.53
CA GLY A 525 -29.39 0.64 -2.33
C GLY A 525 -29.09 0.20 -0.89
N GLY A 526 -28.11 -0.68 -0.72
CA GLY A 526 -27.64 -1.12 0.59
C GLY A 526 -26.79 -0.06 1.30
N ASP A 527 -26.74 -0.13 2.63
CA ASP A 527 -25.90 0.74 3.45
C ASP A 527 -24.40 0.48 3.21
N GLY A 528 -23.59 1.54 3.32
CA GLY A 528 -22.15 1.46 3.41
C GLY A 528 -21.72 0.95 4.80
N ALA A 529 -20.70 0.09 4.83
CA ALA A 529 -20.15 -0.41 6.09
C ALA A 529 -19.40 0.69 6.87
N ALA A 530 -19.26 0.52 8.17
CA ALA A 530 -18.44 1.40 9.00
C ALA A 530 -16.94 1.24 8.70
N GLY A 531 -16.15 2.30 8.92
CA GLY A 531 -14.70 2.25 8.88
C GLY A 531 -14.11 1.62 10.15
N GLY A 532 -13.06 0.81 10.01
CA GLY A 532 -12.34 0.21 11.14
C GLY A 532 -11.49 1.23 11.90
N PRO A 533 -11.25 1.05 13.22
CA PRO A 533 -10.39 1.94 14.01
C PRO A 533 -8.93 1.86 13.54
N GLY A 534 -8.17 2.93 13.78
CA GLY A 534 -6.71 2.89 13.70
C GLY A 534 -6.08 2.23 14.93
N GLY A 535 -4.99 1.49 14.73
CA GLY A 535 -4.30 0.77 15.81
C GLY A 535 -3.57 1.70 16.76
N ALA A 536 -3.37 1.24 18.00
CA ALA A 536 -2.55 1.95 18.98
C ALA A 536 -1.08 1.94 18.57
N GLY A 537 -0.34 2.99 18.94
CA GLY A 537 1.11 3.03 18.83
C GLY A 537 1.77 2.23 19.95
N GLY A 538 2.85 1.53 19.63
CA GLY A 538 3.60 0.74 20.59
C GLY A 538 4.28 1.58 21.67
N ARG A 539 4.54 0.99 22.85
CA ARG A 539 5.31 1.66 23.91
C ARG A 539 6.79 1.74 23.55
N GLY A 540 7.44 2.84 23.91
CA GLY A 540 8.90 2.93 23.91
C GLY A 540 9.55 2.04 24.99
N GLY A 541 10.66 1.41 24.64
CA GLY A 541 11.47 0.61 25.55
C GLY A 541 12.29 1.47 26.52
N ASN A 542 12.68 0.90 27.66
CA ASN A 542 13.47 1.61 28.66
C ASN A 542 14.98 1.55 28.32
N GLY A 543 15.65 2.69 28.42
CA GLY A 543 17.10 2.82 28.40
C GLY A 543 17.74 2.56 29.76
N SER A 544 19.07 2.69 29.78
CA SER A 544 19.88 2.65 30.99
C SER A 544 19.53 3.81 31.93
N MET A 545 19.67 3.56 33.23
CA MET A 545 19.58 4.58 34.27
C MET A 545 20.94 5.25 34.58
N ILE A 546 22.04 4.77 33.98
CA ILE A 546 23.41 5.23 34.23
C ILE A 546 23.87 6.16 33.10
N LEU A 547 23.74 5.73 31.85
CA LEU A 547 23.85 6.55 30.64
C LEU A 547 22.85 5.97 29.64
N GLY A 548 21.65 6.54 29.51
CA GLY A 548 20.64 5.94 28.65
C GLY A 548 19.45 6.84 28.32
N LEU A 549 18.87 6.57 27.14
CA LEU A 549 17.64 7.19 26.66
C LEU A 549 16.46 6.23 26.70
N GLY A 550 15.30 6.70 27.16
CA GLY A 550 14.05 6.02 26.87
C GLY A 550 13.73 6.10 25.38
N GLY A 551 13.17 5.02 24.82
CA GLY A 551 12.66 5.01 23.46
C GLY A 551 11.37 5.84 23.35
N ASP A 552 11.14 6.43 22.19
CA ASP A 552 9.90 7.15 21.89
C ASP A 552 8.72 6.17 21.80
N GLY A 553 7.51 6.60 22.18
CA GLY A 553 6.29 5.87 21.88
C GLY A 553 5.92 6.00 20.40
N GLY A 554 5.40 4.91 19.81
CA GLY A 554 4.92 4.91 18.43
C GLY A 554 3.64 5.73 18.27
N SER A 555 3.38 6.24 17.07
CA SER A 555 2.17 7.00 16.76
C SER A 555 0.95 6.09 16.64
N GLY A 556 -0.23 6.57 17.03
CA GLY A 556 -1.49 5.89 16.77
C GLY A 556 -1.91 6.02 15.30
N GLY A 557 -2.44 4.94 14.73
CA GLY A 557 -2.89 4.87 13.35
C GLY A 557 -4.12 5.74 13.08
N THR A 558 -4.25 6.23 11.84
CA THR A 558 -5.46 6.98 11.43
C THR A 558 -6.68 6.06 11.30
N GLY A 559 -7.84 6.58 11.66
CA GLY A 559 -9.11 5.86 11.54
C GLY A 559 -9.54 5.63 10.10
N GLY A 560 -10.34 4.58 9.91
CA GLY A 560 -10.96 4.21 8.65
C GLY A 560 -12.05 5.19 8.21
N TYR A 561 -12.17 5.42 6.91
CA TYR A 561 -13.30 6.19 6.36
C TYR A 561 -14.57 5.34 6.33
N GLY A 562 -15.73 5.95 6.52
CA GLY A 562 -17.02 5.27 6.35
C GLY A 562 -17.28 4.89 4.89
N GLY A 563 -17.91 3.73 4.68
CA GLY A 563 -18.30 3.27 3.34
C GLY A 563 -19.43 4.11 2.75
N LEU A 564 -19.42 4.30 1.43
CA LEU A 564 -20.50 5.02 0.75
C LEU A 564 -21.76 4.15 0.68
N GLY A 565 -22.94 4.76 0.85
CA GLY A 565 -24.21 4.09 0.60
C GLY A 565 -24.43 3.80 -0.89
N GLY A 566 -25.15 2.72 -1.19
CA GLY A 566 -25.54 2.36 -2.55
C GLY A 566 -26.68 3.24 -3.07
N ASN A 567 -26.74 3.48 -4.38
CA ASN A 567 -27.85 4.19 -5.00
C ASN A 567 -29.08 3.28 -5.16
N GLY A 568 -30.25 3.83 -4.89
CA GLY A 568 -31.54 3.21 -5.23
C GLY A 568 -31.83 3.29 -6.72
N VAL A 569 -32.54 2.29 -7.26
CA VAL A 569 -32.75 2.16 -8.71
C VAL A 569 -34.04 2.84 -9.14
N ASN A 570 -33.98 3.55 -10.27
CA ASN A 570 -35.15 4.07 -10.97
C ASN A 570 -36.18 2.95 -11.22
N ALA A 571 -37.44 3.21 -10.97
CA ALA A 571 -38.49 2.25 -11.27
C ALA A 571 -38.81 2.20 -12.78
N THR A 572 -39.16 1.02 -13.29
CA THR A 572 -39.71 0.83 -14.65
C THR A 572 -41.21 1.03 -14.67
N SER A 573 -41.74 1.51 -15.80
CA SER A 573 -43.17 1.76 -15.98
C SER A 573 -44.03 0.49 -15.89
N THR A 574 -45.32 0.69 -15.64
CA THR A 574 -46.33 -0.37 -15.49
C THR A 574 -47.49 -0.16 -16.46
N ALA A 575 -47.83 -1.20 -17.23
CA ALA A 575 -48.95 -1.15 -18.18
C ALA A 575 -50.33 -1.34 -17.52
N VAL A 576 -50.36 -1.83 -16.28
CA VAL A 576 -51.54 -2.01 -15.41
C VAL A 576 -51.07 -1.82 -13.96
N GLY A 577 -51.87 -1.16 -13.13
CA GLY A 577 -51.54 -0.77 -11.76
C GLY A 577 -50.93 0.63 -11.66
N ALA A 578 -50.78 1.11 -10.42
CA ALA A 578 -50.02 2.32 -10.12
C ALA A 578 -48.58 2.26 -10.67
N GLY A 579 -48.00 3.42 -10.91
CA GLY A 579 -46.56 3.56 -11.09
C GLY A 579 -45.82 3.08 -9.84
N ARG A 580 -44.61 2.57 -10.02
CA ARG A 580 -43.79 2.00 -8.93
C ARG A 580 -42.89 3.09 -8.35
N ASP A 581 -42.73 3.07 -7.03
CA ASP A 581 -41.79 3.96 -6.35
C ASP A 581 -40.34 3.60 -6.72
N GLY A 582 -39.49 4.63 -6.84
CA GLY A 582 -38.05 4.44 -7.00
C GLY A 582 -37.40 3.97 -5.70
N GLY A 583 -36.32 3.18 -5.80
CA GLY A 583 -35.63 2.66 -4.63
C GLY A 583 -34.99 3.77 -3.80
N ASN A 584 -34.93 3.60 -2.49
CA ASN A 584 -34.21 4.49 -1.58
C ASN A 584 -32.69 4.32 -1.76
N GLY A 585 -31.92 5.38 -1.51
CA GLY A 585 -30.47 5.27 -1.36
C GLY A 585 -30.10 4.72 0.02
N GLY A 586 -29.09 3.87 0.07
CA GLY A 586 -28.54 3.35 1.32
C GLY A 586 -27.78 4.43 2.09
N ASN A 587 -27.68 4.27 3.41
CA ASN A 587 -26.94 5.19 4.27
C ASN A 587 -25.42 5.03 4.05
N GLY A 588 -24.66 6.09 4.26
CA GLY A 588 -23.22 6.01 4.40
C GLY A 588 -22.84 5.47 5.79
N GLY A 589 -21.80 4.66 5.86
CA GLY A 589 -21.31 4.09 7.12
C GLY A 589 -20.59 5.13 7.99
N ASP A 590 -20.61 4.90 9.30
CA ASP A 590 -19.82 5.67 10.26
C ASP A 590 -18.30 5.46 10.05
N ALA A 591 -17.49 6.39 10.50
CA ALA A 591 -16.04 6.27 10.44
C ALA A 591 -15.41 5.55 11.64
N GLY A 592 -14.18 5.08 11.46
CA GLY A 592 -13.36 4.52 12.53
C GLY A 592 -12.61 5.60 13.31
N ALA A 593 -12.48 5.40 14.62
CA ALA A 593 -11.71 6.29 15.49
C ALA A 593 -10.20 6.24 15.20
N GLY A 594 -9.49 7.33 15.52
CA GLY A 594 -8.02 7.36 15.48
C GLY A 594 -7.41 6.63 16.68
N GLY A 595 -6.36 5.83 16.43
CA GLY A 595 -5.66 5.09 17.47
C GLY A 595 -4.90 5.99 18.46
N VAL A 596 -4.64 5.50 19.67
CA VAL A 596 -3.90 6.26 20.70
C VAL A 596 -2.40 6.10 20.48
N GLY A 597 -1.60 7.16 20.65
CA GLY A 597 -0.14 7.07 20.63
C GLY A 597 0.43 6.36 21.87
N GLY A 598 1.53 5.63 21.71
CA GLY A 598 2.11 4.81 22.76
C GLY A 598 2.88 5.59 23.83
N ASP A 599 2.98 5.00 25.03
CA ASP A 599 3.73 5.56 26.16
C ASP A 599 5.24 5.66 25.85
N PRO A 600 5.95 6.71 26.31
CA PRO A 600 7.41 6.78 26.20
C PRO A 600 8.11 5.82 27.18
N GLY A 601 9.26 5.32 26.75
CA GLY A 601 10.19 4.60 27.62
C GLY A 601 10.94 5.53 28.57
N ARG A 602 11.50 4.98 29.65
CA ARG A 602 12.30 5.73 30.65
C ARG A 602 13.80 5.63 30.37
N GLY A 603 14.56 6.65 30.76
CA GLY A 603 16.03 6.65 30.71
C GLY A 603 16.62 7.74 31.60
N ALA A 604 17.91 7.65 31.93
CA ALA A 604 18.60 8.69 32.68
C ALA A 604 20.12 8.74 32.43
N PHE A 605 20.69 9.92 32.67
CA PHE A 605 22.13 10.09 32.91
C PHE A 605 22.41 10.19 34.41
N PHE A 606 23.35 9.37 34.88
CA PHE A 606 23.84 9.24 36.25
C PHE A 606 22.74 9.02 37.32
N GLY A 607 21.61 8.44 36.93
CA GLY A 607 20.45 8.18 37.80
C GLY A 607 19.67 9.41 38.25
N ILE A 608 20.07 10.62 37.84
CA ILE A 608 19.57 11.90 38.37
C ILE A 608 19.14 12.91 37.31
N ILE A 609 19.63 12.80 36.07
CA ILE A 609 19.17 13.61 34.94
C ILE A 609 18.22 12.73 34.13
N ALA A 610 16.91 13.06 34.12
CA ALA A 610 15.92 12.31 33.36
C ALA A 610 16.16 12.46 31.84
N ALA A 611 16.00 11.35 31.12
CA ALA A 611 16.24 11.26 29.68
C ALA A 611 15.26 10.25 29.06
N ASN A 612 13.97 10.46 29.34
CA ASN A 612 12.86 9.64 28.82
C ASN A 612 12.61 9.94 27.33
N GLY A 613 11.97 9.01 26.62
CA GLY A 613 11.53 9.22 25.24
C GLY A 613 10.33 10.16 25.13
N VAL A 614 9.92 10.46 23.89
CA VAL A 614 8.74 11.29 23.60
C VAL A 614 7.47 10.42 23.53
N LEU A 615 6.33 10.95 24.02
CA LEU A 615 5.02 10.31 23.88
C LEU A 615 4.62 10.21 22.40
N GLY A 616 4.09 9.06 21.99
CA GLY A 616 3.57 8.86 20.64
C GLY A 616 2.43 9.81 20.30
N ASN A 617 2.38 10.31 19.06
CA ASN A 617 1.26 11.13 18.61
C ASN A 617 0.03 10.25 18.37
N SER A 618 -1.17 10.68 18.77
CA SER A 618 -2.38 9.93 18.42
C SER A 618 -2.76 10.05 16.94
N GLY A 619 -3.62 9.14 16.48
CA GLY A 619 -4.20 9.10 15.16
C GLY A 619 -5.39 10.04 14.97
N TRP A 620 -5.67 10.36 13.71
CA TRP A 620 -6.80 11.20 13.29
C TRP A 620 -8.06 10.34 13.19
N GLY A 621 -9.23 10.90 13.53
CA GLY A 621 -10.52 10.25 13.28
C GLY A 621 -10.85 10.21 11.79
N GLY A 622 -11.49 9.13 11.33
CA GLY A 622 -11.91 9.01 9.93
C GLY A 622 -13.13 9.87 9.58
N THR A 623 -13.33 10.16 8.30
CA THR A 623 -14.52 10.85 7.76
C THR A 623 -15.65 9.86 7.49
N GLY A 624 -16.89 10.21 7.84
CA GLY A 624 -18.07 9.39 7.56
C GLY A 624 -18.36 9.24 6.07
N GLY A 625 -19.03 8.15 5.69
CA GLY A 625 -19.40 7.89 4.29
C GLY A 625 -20.61 8.71 3.85
N ASN A 626 -20.68 9.08 2.56
CA ASN A 626 -21.88 9.72 2.02
C ASN A 626 -23.01 8.69 1.83
N GLY A 627 -24.26 9.10 2.03
CA GLY A 627 -25.44 8.33 1.64
C GLY A 627 -25.63 8.31 0.12
N GLY A 628 -26.21 7.21 -0.38
CA GLY A 628 -26.57 7.05 -1.79
C GLY A 628 -27.80 7.85 -2.18
N SER A 629 -27.97 8.13 -3.47
CA SER A 629 -29.15 8.81 -3.99
C SER A 629 -30.34 7.86 -4.13
N GLY A 630 -31.54 8.39 -3.93
CA GLY A 630 -32.79 7.70 -4.26
C GLY A 630 -33.07 7.68 -5.76
N GLY A 631 -33.66 6.59 -6.24
CA GLY A 631 -34.10 6.41 -7.63
C GLY A 631 -35.40 7.16 -7.93
N ASN A 632 -35.62 7.48 -9.20
CA ASN A 632 -36.86 8.09 -9.66
C ASN A 632 -38.02 7.09 -9.68
N GLY A 633 -39.24 7.55 -9.40
CA GLY A 633 -40.46 6.76 -9.57
C GLY A 633 -40.81 6.50 -11.03
N SER A 634 -41.79 5.61 -11.27
CA SER A 634 -42.21 5.22 -12.62
C SER A 634 -43.62 5.65 -13.02
N TRP A 635 -43.80 5.74 -14.32
CA TRP A 635 -44.97 6.24 -15.02
C TRP A 635 -45.90 5.03 -15.30
N THR A 636 -47.21 5.21 -15.33
CA THR A 636 -48.17 4.13 -15.62
C THR A 636 -49.02 4.47 -16.84
N ASP A 637 -49.33 3.44 -17.62
CA ASP A 637 -50.24 3.52 -18.78
C ASP A 637 -51.70 3.28 -18.37
N GLU A 638 -51.98 2.91 -17.12
CA GLU A 638 -53.36 2.65 -16.64
C GLU A 638 -54.12 3.94 -16.36
N THR A 639 -55.31 4.06 -16.97
CA THR A 639 -56.18 5.24 -16.85
C THR A 639 -56.59 5.51 -15.40
N GLY A 640 -56.30 6.71 -14.92
CA GLY A 640 -56.60 7.20 -13.57
C GLY A 640 -55.66 6.71 -12.47
N ALA A 641 -54.66 5.87 -12.78
CA ALA A 641 -53.71 5.36 -11.80
C ALA A 641 -52.68 6.45 -11.37
N PRO A 642 -52.23 6.46 -10.10
CA PRO A 642 -51.19 7.38 -9.65
C PRO A 642 -49.81 6.94 -10.16
N ALA A 643 -48.96 7.92 -10.47
CA ALA A 643 -47.56 7.67 -10.80
C ALA A 643 -46.71 7.44 -9.55
N GLY A 644 -45.60 6.74 -9.72
CA GLY A 644 -44.70 6.34 -8.63
C GLY A 644 -43.89 7.51 -8.07
N ASN A 645 -43.63 7.45 -6.77
CA ASN A 645 -42.86 8.45 -6.03
C ASN A 645 -41.35 8.24 -6.21
N GLY A 646 -40.57 9.29 -6.01
CA GLY A 646 -39.12 9.17 -5.92
C GLY A 646 -38.70 8.53 -4.59
N GLY A 647 -37.70 7.65 -4.63
CA GLY A 647 -37.09 7.08 -3.43
C GLY A 647 -36.32 8.12 -2.63
N ASN A 648 -36.18 7.91 -1.33
CA ASN A 648 -35.48 8.85 -0.46
C ASN A 648 -33.96 8.70 -0.61
N GLY A 649 -33.20 9.78 -0.40
CA GLY A 649 -31.75 9.71 -0.30
C GLY A 649 -31.32 9.15 1.05
N GLY A 650 -30.25 8.34 1.06
CA GLY A 650 -29.70 7.77 2.28
C GLY A 650 -28.99 8.82 3.14
N ASN A 651 -28.91 8.60 4.45
CA ASN A 651 -28.23 9.53 5.35
C ASN A 651 -26.70 9.40 5.22
N GLY A 652 -25.96 10.46 5.48
CA GLY A 652 -24.51 10.40 5.62
C GLY A 652 -24.11 9.80 6.98
N GLY A 653 -23.07 8.99 6.99
CA GLY A 653 -22.50 8.41 8.21
C GLY A 653 -21.71 9.43 9.02
N ASN A 654 -21.53 9.16 10.31
CA ASN A 654 -20.87 10.07 11.23
C ASN A 654 -19.34 10.03 11.07
N GLY A 655 -18.69 11.18 11.20
CA GLY A 655 -17.25 11.29 11.36
C GLY A 655 -16.81 10.85 12.76
N ALA A 656 -15.61 10.31 12.89
CA ALA A 656 -15.16 9.70 14.13
C ALA A 656 -14.37 10.65 15.03
N ASP A 657 -14.49 10.41 16.34
CA ASP A 657 -13.65 11.04 17.36
C ASP A 657 -12.17 10.71 17.15
N SER A 658 -11.33 11.61 17.66
CA SER A 658 -9.89 11.62 17.41
C SER A 658 -9.09 11.56 18.71
N GLY A 659 -7.93 10.91 18.66
CA GLY A 659 -7.07 10.82 19.84
C GLY A 659 -6.38 12.15 20.17
N PRO A 660 -5.81 12.30 21.39
CA PRO A 660 -5.23 13.55 21.88
C PRO A 660 -4.37 14.34 20.88
N GLY A 661 -4.70 15.63 20.75
CA GLY A 661 -4.04 16.58 19.87
C GLY A 661 -4.34 16.46 18.37
N ARG A 662 -5.30 15.63 17.96
CA ARG A 662 -5.78 15.52 16.56
C ARG A 662 -7.19 16.08 16.39
N PRO A 663 -7.57 16.59 15.21
CA PRO A 663 -8.93 17.01 14.95
C PRO A 663 -9.85 15.82 14.62
N GLY A 664 -11.14 15.98 14.93
CA GLY A 664 -12.18 14.99 14.66
C GLY A 664 -12.53 14.90 13.17
N GLY A 665 -13.03 13.73 12.76
CA GLY A 665 -13.42 13.48 11.38
C GLY A 665 -14.71 14.21 10.98
N SER A 666 -14.82 14.60 9.71
CA SER A 666 -16.06 15.18 9.17
C SER A 666 -17.16 14.14 9.01
N GLY A 667 -18.41 14.56 9.16
CA GLY A 667 -19.57 13.75 8.78
C GLY A 667 -19.69 13.61 7.25
N GLY A 668 -20.27 12.51 6.79
CA GLY A 668 -20.59 12.30 5.37
C GLY A 668 -21.85 13.06 4.96
N ASN A 669 -21.99 13.37 3.67
CA ASN A 669 -23.16 14.05 3.13
C ASN A 669 -24.35 13.09 2.96
N GLY A 670 -25.57 13.57 3.16
CA GLY A 670 -26.79 12.86 2.79
C GLY A 670 -27.00 12.82 1.28
N GLY A 671 -27.53 11.72 0.76
CA GLY A 671 -27.85 11.53 -0.64
C GLY A 671 -29.09 12.32 -1.07
N ALA A 672 -29.21 12.59 -2.37
CA ALA A 672 -30.38 13.28 -2.92
C ALA A 672 -31.60 12.35 -3.00
N GLY A 673 -32.79 12.89 -2.81
CA GLY A 673 -34.04 12.19 -3.10
C GLY A 673 -34.31 12.11 -4.61
N GLY A 674 -34.87 10.99 -5.06
CA GLY A 674 -35.26 10.79 -6.45
C GLY A 674 -36.49 11.60 -6.83
N ASN A 675 -36.72 11.82 -8.13
CA ASN A 675 -37.89 12.55 -8.61
C ASN A 675 -39.12 11.63 -8.72
N GLY A 676 -40.30 12.18 -8.45
CA GLY A 676 -41.58 11.50 -8.73
C GLY A 676 -41.89 11.48 -10.23
N ALA A 677 -42.57 10.44 -10.68
CA ALA A 677 -43.03 10.32 -12.06
C ALA A 677 -44.28 11.18 -12.33
N THR A 678 -44.48 11.57 -13.59
CA THR A 678 -45.66 12.35 -14.00
C THR A 678 -46.90 11.45 -14.11
N GLY A 679 -48.04 11.96 -13.63
CA GLY A 679 -49.33 11.27 -13.68
C GLY A 679 -50.14 11.61 -14.93
N GLY A 680 -50.34 10.61 -15.80
CA GLY A 680 -51.23 10.70 -16.96
C GLY A 680 -50.69 11.47 -18.16
N TYR A 681 -51.16 11.08 -19.35
CA TYR A 681 -51.01 11.84 -20.59
C TYR A 681 -52.36 11.90 -21.32
N GLN A 682 -52.86 13.11 -21.56
CA GLN A 682 -54.01 13.42 -22.40
C GLN A 682 -55.38 12.99 -21.82
N THR A 683 -55.98 13.91 -21.05
CA THR A 683 -57.39 13.96 -20.60
C THR A 683 -57.75 13.14 -19.36
N ASP A 684 -56.76 12.77 -18.53
CA ASP A 684 -56.92 11.76 -17.49
C ASP A 684 -56.46 12.24 -16.10
N THR A 685 -57.09 11.75 -15.02
CA THR A 685 -56.98 12.32 -13.66
C THR A 685 -55.90 11.71 -12.77
N GLY A 686 -54.91 11.03 -13.36
CA GLY A 686 -53.79 10.42 -12.64
C GLY A 686 -53.01 11.43 -11.78
N LEU A 687 -52.58 11.01 -10.58
CA LEU A 687 -51.77 11.84 -9.68
C LEU A 687 -50.29 11.78 -10.09
N GLY A 688 -49.61 12.93 -10.06
CA GLY A 688 -48.14 12.96 -10.13
C GLY A 688 -47.53 12.42 -8.84
N GLY A 689 -46.49 11.59 -8.95
CA GLY A 689 -45.77 11.04 -7.81
C GLY A 689 -44.99 12.12 -7.07
N THR A 690 -44.84 11.99 -5.74
CA THR A 690 -44.07 12.95 -4.94
C THR A 690 -42.56 12.75 -5.13
N GLY A 691 -41.78 13.82 -5.01
CA GLY A 691 -40.32 13.70 -4.92
C GLY A 691 -39.90 13.07 -3.59
N GLY A 692 -38.86 12.24 -3.61
CA GLY A 692 -38.31 11.62 -2.41
C GLY A 692 -37.58 12.65 -1.54
N THR A 693 -37.51 12.42 -0.22
CA THR A 693 -36.77 13.32 0.68
C THR A 693 -35.26 13.11 0.54
N GLY A 694 -34.48 14.18 0.63
CA GLY A 694 -33.02 14.07 0.75
C GLY A 694 -32.61 13.57 2.13
N GLY A 695 -31.56 12.75 2.20
CA GLY A 695 -31.05 12.19 3.45
C GLY A 695 -30.36 13.25 4.32
N SER A 696 -30.32 13.06 5.64
CA SER A 696 -29.56 13.97 6.52
C SER A 696 -28.05 13.76 6.38
N GLY A 697 -27.27 14.83 6.52
CA GLY A 697 -25.82 14.71 6.68
C GLY A 697 -25.46 14.12 8.03
N GLY A 698 -24.36 13.36 8.08
CA GLY A 698 -23.85 12.76 9.31
C GLY A 698 -23.22 13.81 10.24
N ASN A 699 -23.22 13.55 11.54
CA ASN A 699 -22.52 14.40 12.50
C ASN A 699 -21.00 14.22 12.36
N ALA A 700 -20.24 15.20 12.81
CA ALA A 700 -18.80 15.08 12.88
C ALA A 700 -18.30 14.63 14.24
N GLY A 701 -17.10 14.06 14.24
CA GLY A 701 -16.41 13.64 15.45
C GLY A 701 -15.71 14.79 16.18
N ASN A 702 -15.44 14.56 17.46
CA ASN A 702 -14.83 15.51 18.36
C ASN A 702 -13.30 15.58 18.20
N GLY A 703 -12.74 16.75 18.46
CA GLY A 703 -11.30 16.95 18.54
C GLY A 703 -10.70 16.33 19.81
N GLY A 704 -9.56 15.65 19.69
CA GLY A 704 -8.86 15.09 20.85
C GLY A 704 -8.31 16.16 21.79
N ALA A 705 -8.33 15.92 23.10
CA ALA A 705 -7.80 16.85 24.11
C ALA A 705 -6.32 17.19 23.89
N ALA A 706 -5.89 18.37 24.35
CA ALA A 706 -4.49 18.79 24.34
C ALA A 706 -3.60 17.85 25.18
N THR A 707 -2.34 17.72 24.79
CA THR A 707 -1.30 17.06 25.59
C THR A 707 -0.30 18.09 26.12
N SER A 708 0.79 17.62 26.75
CA SER A 708 1.93 18.47 27.14
C SER A 708 2.78 18.93 25.95
N THR A 709 2.60 18.35 24.76
CA THR A 709 3.41 18.63 23.54
C THR A 709 2.58 19.05 22.33
N THR A 710 1.28 18.75 22.30
CA THR A 710 0.36 19.05 21.19
C THR A 710 -0.84 19.88 21.65
N PRO A 711 -1.19 20.98 20.96
CA PRO A 711 -2.44 21.72 21.21
C PRO A 711 -3.69 20.85 21.00
N ALA A 712 -4.81 21.27 21.56
CA ALA A 712 -6.08 20.58 21.41
C ALA A 712 -6.54 20.47 19.94
N GLY A 713 -7.19 19.34 19.63
CA GLY A 713 -7.86 19.08 18.38
C GLY A 713 -9.04 20.02 18.12
N GLN A 714 -9.34 20.25 16.84
CA GLN A 714 -10.56 20.93 16.42
C GLN A 714 -11.66 19.90 16.14
N GLY A 715 -12.91 20.20 16.42
CA GLY A 715 -14.04 19.36 16.02
C GLY A 715 -14.19 19.30 14.50
N GLY A 716 -14.64 18.16 13.97
CA GLY A 716 -14.85 17.99 12.53
C GLY A 716 -16.07 18.78 12.03
N THR A 717 -16.18 18.96 10.70
CA THR A 717 -17.34 19.61 10.08
C THR A 717 -18.46 18.62 9.80
N GLY A 718 -19.69 18.93 10.21
CA GLY A 718 -20.86 18.10 9.94
C GLY A 718 -21.17 18.01 8.44
N GLY A 719 -21.73 16.87 8.01
CA GLY A 719 -22.06 16.61 6.61
C GLY A 719 -23.26 17.43 6.12
N GLN A 720 -23.31 17.72 4.83
CA GLN A 720 -24.43 18.43 4.21
C GLN A 720 -25.65 17.52 4.07
N GLY A 721 -26.86 18.08 4.25
CA GLY A 721 -28.10 17.40 3.95
C GLY A 721 -28.33 17.31 2.43
N GLY A 722 -28.86 16.18 1.97
CA GLY A 722 -29.17 15.95 0.56
C GLY A 722 -30.36 16.78 0.07
N ALA A 723 -30.37 17.13 -1.21
CA ALA A 723 -31.51 17.82 -1.82
C ALA A 723 -32.73 16.88 -1.93
N GLY A 724 -33.93 17.43 -1.74
CA GLY A 724 -35.18 16.71 -2.03
C GLY A 724 -35.45 16.63 -3.53
N GLY A 725 -36.03 15.52 -3.97
CA GLY A 725 -36.35 15.28 -5.38
C GLY A 725 -37.54 16.11 -5.87
N GLN A 726 -37.65 16.29 -7.18
CA GLN A 726 -38.77 17.03 -7.77
C GLN A 726 -40.05 16.18 -7.78
N GLY A 727 -41.20 16.82 -7.57
CA GLY A 727 -42.51 16.19 -7.75
C GLY A 727 -42.86 16.06 -9.23
N GLY A 728 -43.52 14.96 -9.60
CA GLY A 728 -43.93 14.70 -10.97
C GLY A 728 -45.06 15.63 -11.44
N ASN A 729 -45.11 15.92 -12.74
CA ASN A 729 -46.20 16.70 -13.33
C ASN A 729 -47.52 15.90 -13.33
N ALA A 730 -48.64 16.51 -13.75
CA ALA A 730 -49.87 15.78 -14.06
C ALA A 730 -50.78 16.55 -15.04
N ASP A 731 -51.93 15.99 -15.41
CA ASP A 731 -53.01 16.77 -16.05
C ASP A 731 -53.74 17.66 -15.01
N VAL A 732 -54.00 17.16 -13.80
CA VAL A 732 -54.82 17.86 -12.77
C VAL A 732 -54.08 18.06 -11.43
N ASN A 733 -53.52 16.99 -10.87
CA ASN A 733 -52.94 16.97 -9.52
C ASN A 733 -51.45 16.59 -9.58
N PRO A 734 -50.54 17.55 -9.84
CA PRO A 734 -49.11 17.29 -9.81
C PRO A 734 -48.61 16.90 -8.41
N GLY A 735 -47.50 16.16 -8.38
CA GLY A 735 -46.86 15.68 -7.17
C GLY A 735 -46.10 16.76 -6.42
N ILE A 736 -46.12 16.67 -5.09
CA ILE A 736 -45.40 17.57 -4.18
C ILE A 736 -43.88 17.29 -4.25
N GLY A 737 -43.07 18.34 -4.16
CA GLY A 737 -41.61 18.22 -4.12
C GLY A 737 -41.12 17.61 -2.80
N GLY A 738 -40.07 16.80 -2.85
CA GLY A 738 -39.48 16.17 -1.68
C GLY A 738 -38.79 17.17 -0.76
N ASN A 739 -38.85 16.95 0.56
CA ASN A 739 -38.14 17.79 1.52
C ASN A 739 -36.62 17.59 1.42
N GLY A 740 -35.84 18.65 1.64
CA GLY A 740 -34.39 18.57 1.78
C GLY A 740 -33.98 18.01 3.14
N GLY A 741 -32.88 17.26 3.16
CA GLY A 741 -32.34 16.68 4.39
C GLY A 741 -31.71 17.72 5.31
N ALA A 742 -31.68 17.43 6.62
CA ALA A 742 -30.96 18.26 7.58
C ALA A 742 -29.45 18.13 7.42
N GLY A 743 -28.70 19.21 7.67
CA GLY A 743 -27.25 19.14 7.83
C GLY A 743 -26.89 18.50 9.18
N GLY A 744 -25.83 17.69 9.20
CA GLY A 744 -25.33 17.07 10.43
C GLY A 744 -24.56 18.06 11.32
N ASN A 745 -24.43 17.77 12.60
CA ASN A 745 -23.81 18.69 13.54
C ASN A 745 -22.28 18.68 13.44
N GLY A 746 -21.66 19.83 13.73
CA GLY A 746 -20.20 19.95 13.89
C GLY A 746 -19.76 19.38 15.23
N GLY A 747 -18.57 18.77 15.25
CA GLY A 747 -18.02 18.15 16.47
C GLY A 747 -17.51 19.18 17.48
N ASP A 748 -17.39 18.78 18.74
CA ASP A 748 -16.82 19.63 19.80
C ASP A 748 -15.29 19.75 19.64
N GLY A 749 -14.77 20.89 20.08
CA GLY A 749 -13.32 21.13 20.18
C GLY A 749 -12.72 20.38 21.37
N GLY A 750 -11.50 19.87 21.21
CA GLY A 750 -10.80 19.15 22.27
C GLY A 750 -10.50 20.01 23.50
N ALA A 751 -10.60 19.42 24.69
CA ALA A 751 -10.28 20.10 25.93
C ALA A 751 -8.84 20.68 25.90
N GLY A 752 -8.67 21.91 26.38
CA GLY A 752 -7.44 22.69 26.22
C GLY A 752 -7.46 23.70 25.06
N GLY A 753 -8.63 24.22 24.68
CA GLY A 753 -8.76 25.32 23.72
C GLY A 753 -9.02 24.92 22.26
N GLY A 754 -9.49 23.69 22.02
CA GLY A 754 -9.84 23.22 20.68
C GLY A 754 -10.98 24.03 20.07
N ARG A 755 -10.92 24.29 18.76
CA ARG A 755 -12.01 24.98 18.06
C ARG A 755 -13.19 24.04 17.82
N ALA A 756 -14.41 24.57 17.95
CA ALA A 756 -15.61 23.89 17.49
C ALA A 756 -15.55 23.59 15.98
N GLY A 757 -16.12 22.46 15.59
CA GLY A 757 -16.45 22.16 14.20
C GLY A 757 -17.70 22.89 13.73
N PHE A 758 -17.79 23.16 12.43
CA PHE A 758 -18.97 23.79 11.84
C PHE A 758 -20.08 22.76 11.55
N GLY A 759 -21.33 23.18 11.75
CA GLY A 759 -22.50 22.41 11.30
C GLY A 759 -22.59 22.32 9.79
N GLY A 760 -23.11 21.19 9.32
CA GLY A 760 -23.38 20.93 7.91
C GLY A 760 -24.53 21.77 7.37
N TRP A 761 -24.51 22.03 6.07
CA TRP A 761 -25.52 22.85 5.41
C TRP A 761 -26.81 22.06 5.16
N SER A 762 -27.96 22.74 5.18
CA SER A 762 -29.26 22.17 4.86
C SER A 762 -29.37 21.78 3.39
N GLY A 763 -30.01 20.64 3.12
CA GLY A 763 -30.46 20.29 1.78
C GLY A 763 -31.60 21.20 1.31
N GLY A 764 -31.57 21.58 0.03
CA GLY A 764 -32.69 22.29 -0.59
C GLY A 764 -33.91 21.39 -0.78
N GLY A 765 -35.11 21.94 -0.60
CA GLY A 765 -36.35 21.25 -0.97
C GLY A 765 -36.52 21.18 -2.48
N GLY A 766 -37.08 20.07 -2.97
CA GLY A 766 -37.36 19.87 -4.39
C GLY A 766 -38.56 20.69 -4.87
N TYR A 767 -38.58 21.05 -6.15
CA TYR A 767 -39.72 21.73 -6.76
C TYR A 767 -40.94 20.80 -6.85
N GLY A 768 -42.14 21.33 -6.64
CA GLY A 768 -43.38 20.62 -6.96
C GLY A 768 -43.61 20.57 -8.46
N GLY A 769 -44.29 19.53 -8.95
CA GLY A 769 -44.64 19.40 -10.37
C GLY A 769 -45.69 20.42 -10.81
N ALA A 770 -45.88 20.54 -12.13
CA ALA A 770 -46.87 21.41 -12.76
C ALA A 770 -47.98 20.63 -13.48
N SER A 771 -49.14 21.26 -13.67
CA SER A 771 -50.19 20.78 -14.59
C SER A 771 -49.79 20.99 -16.06
N GLN A 772 -50.30 20.17 -16.98
CA GLN A 772 -50.05 20.36 -18.43
C GLN A 772 -50.49 21.74 -18.96
N ASP A 773 -51.50 22.37 -18.34
CA ASP A 773 -51.95 23.72 -18.70
C ASP A 773 -51.18 24.85 -17.98
N GLY A 774 -50.22 24.50 -17.11
CA GLY A 774 -49.37 25.42 -16.34
C GLY A 774 -50.10 26.22 -15.25
N ARG A 775 -51.38 25.95 -14.97
CA ARG A 775 -52.19 26.73 -14.00
C ARG A 775 -52.09 26.25 -12.56
N THR A 776 -51.76 24.98 -12.35
CA THR A 776 -51.57 24.37 -11.03
C THR A 776 -50.12 23.95 -10.90
N VAL A 777 -49.44 24.42 -9.84
CA VAL A 777 -48.13 23.93 -9.44
C VAL A 777 -48.25 23.40 -8.03
N ALA A 778 -47.74 22.19 -7.79
CA ALA A 778 -47.74 21.57 -6.47
C ALA A 778 -46.82 22.33 -5.51
N ALA A 779 -47.01 22.10 -4.21
CA ALA A 779 -46.10 22.67 -3.22
C ALA A 779 -44.66 22.16 -3.45
N PRO A 780 -43.64 23.04 -3.40
CA PRO A 780 -42.27 22.58 -3.25
C PRO A 780 -42.08 21.94 -1.88
N GLY A 781 -41.11 21.05 -1.77
CA GLY A 781 -40.66 20.52 -0.50
C GLY A 781 -40.01 21.62 0.34
N GLN A 782 -40.04 21.45 1.66
CA GLN A 782 -39.34 22.34 2.57
C GLN A 782 -37.82 22.08 2.49
N GLY A 783 -37.02 23.13 2.66
CA GLY A 783 -35.59 22.95 2.91
C GLY A 783 -35.35 22.33 4.29
N GLY A 784 -34.25 21.59 4.43
CA GLY A 784 -33.85 21.04 5.73
C GLY A 784 -33.36 22.12 6.70
N SER A 785 -33.13 21.74 7.95
CA SER A 785 -32.40 22.58 8.91
C SER A 785 -30.89 22.48 8.67
N GLY A 786 -30.14 23.56 8.88
CA GLY A 786 -28.68 23.47 9.03
C GLY A 786 -28.32 22.77 10.35
N GLY A 787 -27.20 22.04 10.38
CA GLY A 787 -26.67 21.46 11.61
C GLY A 787 -26.14 22.52 12.56
N ILE A 788 -26.11 22.24 13.86
CA ILE A 788 -25.48 23.15 14.83
C ILE A 788 -23.97 23.03 14.78
N ASN A 789 -23.26 24.14 15.04
CA ASN A 789 -21.84 24.11 15.32
C ASN A 789 -21.59 23.44 16.68
N GLY A 790 -20.45 22.78 16.84
CA GLY A 790 -20.03 22.22 18.12
C GLY A 790 -19.64 23.29 19.14
N VAL A 791 -19.24 22.84 20.33
CA VAL A 791 -18.78 23.68 21.44
C VAL A 791 -17.24 23.78 21.43
N PRO A 792 -16.64 24.97 21.61
CA PRO A 792 -15.20 25.10 21.77
C PRO A 792 -14.70 24.42 23.05
N GLY A 793 -13.56 23.74 22.97
CA GLY A 793 -13.04 22.89 24.04
C GLY A 793 -12.55 23.68 25.25
N SER A 794 -13.14 23.40 26.41
CA SER A 794 -12.83 24.08 27.68
C SER A 794 -11.39 23.80 28.16
N GLY A 795 -10.78 24.77 28.83
CA GLY A 795 -9.43 24.69 29.38
C GLY A 795 -8.39 25.53 28.61
N VAL A 796 -7.29 25.86 29.28
CA VAL A 796 -6.15 26.59 28.70
C VAL A 796 -5.18 25.58 28.08
N VAL A 797 -4.59 25.91 26.93
CA VAL A 797 -3.50 25.12 26.32
C VAL A 797 -2.40 24.89 27.37
N PRO A 798 -2.00 23.64 27.66
CA PRO A 798 -0.84 23.36 28.50
C PRO A 798 0.38 24.03 27.88
N THR A 799 0.89 25.09 28.51
CA THR A 799 2.11 25.73 28.05
C THR A 799 3.26 24.78 28.38
N PRO A 800 4.03 24.27 27.39
CA PRO A 800 5.13 23.38 27.68
C PRO A 800 6.10 24.06 28.66
N PRO A 801 6.56 23.39 29.73
CA PRO A 801 7.56 23.98 30.61
C PRO A 801 8.80 24.32 29.77
N ALA A 802 9.32 25.53 29.93
CA ALA A 802 10.54 25.93 29.25
C ALA A 802 11.66 24.93 29.61
N PRO A 803 12.44 24.42 28.62
CA PRO A 803 13.43 23.39 28.87
C PRO A 803 14.41 23.86 29.94
N SER A 804 14.56 23.06 30.99
CA SER A 804 15.48 23.37 32.08
C SER A 804 16.94 23.17 31.64
N ALA A 805 17.89 23.70 32.40
CA ALA A 805 19.30 23.41 32.19
C ALA A 805 19.63 21.91 32.31
N ALA A 806 18.76 21.10 32.95
CA ALA A 806 18.89 19.65 32.98
C ALA A 806 18.34 18.98 31.70
N ASP A 807 17.30 19.55 31.06
CA ASP A 807 16.77 19.07 29.77
C ASP A 807 17.69 19.45 28.61
N ASP A 808 18.37 20.59 28.70
CA ASP A 808 19.36 21.01 27.71
C ASP A 808 20.65 20.17 27.85
N LEU A 809 21.13 19.95 29.08
CA LEU A 809 22.22 19.02 29.37
C LEU A 809 21.89 17.58 28.98
N SER A 810 20.65 17.11 29.20
CA SER A 810 20.24 15.76 28.79
C SER A 810 20.21 15.61 27.28
N ARG A 811 19.80 16.63 26.51
CA ARG A 811 19.90 16.65 25.04
C ARG A 811 21.35 16.65 24.55
N GLN A 812 22.23 17.44 25.18
CA GLN A 812 23.66 17.46 24.84
C GLN A 812 24.32 16.09 25.10
N LEU A 813 24.01 15.44 26.24
CA LEU A 813 24.49 14.09 26.54
C LEU A 813 23.86 13.03 25.61
N ALA A 814 22.55 13.12 25.35
CA ALA A 814 21.82 12.27 24.40
C ALA A 814 22.49 12.28 23.03
N TYR A 815 22.85 13.46 22.53
CA TYR A 815 23.52 13.62 21.26
C TYR A 815 24.93 12.97 21.26
N ILE A 816 25.77 13.30 22.26
CA ILE A 816 27.17 12.83 22.32
C ILE A 816 27.24 11.30 22.32
N PHE A 817 26.30 10.66 23.03
CA PHE A 817 26.32 9.24 23.33
C PHE A 817 25.38 8.39 22.44
N PHE A 818 24.26 8.93 21.97
CA PHE A 818 23.16 8.18 21.33
C PHE A 818 22.62 8.85 20.07
N ASN A 819 23.49 9.48 19.27
CA ASN A 819 23.05 10.11 18.02
C ASN A 819 22.30 9.08 17.14
N ARG A 820 21.03 9.35 16.85
CA ARG A 820 20.16 8.52 15.99
C ARG A 820 20.29 9.00 14.54
N PRO A 821 20.11 8.12 13.54
CA PRO A 821 20.25 8.50 12.14
C PRO A 821 19.30 9.65 11.78
N LEU A 822 19.87 10.65 11.09
CA LEU A 822 19.18 11.80 10.54
C LEU A 822 18.24 11.33 9.41
N THR A 823 17.03 11.90 9.27
CA THR A 823 16.10 11.53 8.20
C THR A 823 15.89 12.69 7.23
N VAL A 824 16.31 12.51 5.97
CA VAL A 824 16.54 13.61 5.03
C VAL A 824 15.61 13.51 3.81
N TYR A 825 15.05 14.63 3.39
CA TYR A 825 14.23 14.76 2.18
C TYR A 825 14.58 16.03 1.41
N SER A 826 14.36 16.03 0.09
CA SER A 826 14.70 17.15 -0.80
C SER A 826 13.48 17.82 -1.44
N THR A 827 13.67 19.05 -1.89
CA THR A 827 12.72 19.85 -2.67
C THR A 827 13.45 20.53 -3.82
N THR A 828 12.78 20.71 -4.97
CA THR A 828 13.41 21.10 -6.24
C THR A 828 12.57 22.16 -6.96
N SER A 829 13.22 23.15 -7.56
CA SER A 829 12.61 24.22 -8.35
C SER A 829 12.35 23.79 -9.80
N LEU A 830 11.73 24.68 -10.58
CA LEU A 830 11.72 24.57 -12.04
C LEU A 830 13.04 25.11 -12.63
N PRO A 831 13.40 24.76 -13.89
CA PRO A 831 14.64 25.22 -14.52
C PRO A 831 14.54 26.67 -15.02
N GLU A 832 15.43 27.54 -14.56
CA GLU A 832 15.43 28.97 -14.84
C GLU A 832 16.57 29.44 -15.76
N GLY A 833 16.41 30.63 -16.34
CA GLY A 833 17.37 31.25 -17.25
C GLY A 833 17.55 30.55 -18.60
N SER A 834 18.45 31.09 -19.43
CA SER A 834 18.82 30.48 -20.72
C SER A 834 19.67 29.21 -20.56
N GLY A 835 20.36 29.06 -19.42
CA GLY A 835 21.13 27.86 -19.07
C GLY A 835 20.32 26.74 -18.38
N LYS A 836 19.02 26.94 -18.13
CA LYS A 836 18.13 25.95 -17.48
C LYS A 836 18.67 25.43 -16.13
N GLN A 837 19.15 26.33 -15.28
CA GLN A 837 19.65 25.98 -13.95
C GLN A 837 18.50 25.60 -13.01
N VAL A 838 18.69 24.60 -12.16
CA VAL A 838 17.68 24.06 -11.24
C VAL A 838 18.18 24.19 -9.81
N SER A 839 17.42 24.82 -8.93
CA SER A 839 17.80 25.00 -7.53
C SER A 839 16.87 24.21 -6.59
N GLY A 840 17.17 24.18 -5.30
CA GLY A 840 16.31 23.49 -4.34
C GLY A 840 16.82 23.51 -2.90
N TRP A 841 16.09 22.88 -2.00
CA TRP A 841 16.46 22.75 -0.58
C TRP A 841 16.46 21.30 -0.14
N ILE A 842 17.40 20.94 0.72
CA ILE A 842 17.48 19.66 1.41
C ILE A 842 17.17 19.90 2.88
N VAL A 843 16.28 19.10 3.46
CA VAL A 843 15.72 19.30 4.80
C VAL A 843 15.84 18.03 5.61
N ALA A 844 16.24 18.17 6.88
CA ALA A 844 16.53 17.06 7.77
C ALA A 844 15.65 17.07 9.02
N ASN A 845 15.01 15.93 9.29
CA ASN A 845 14.26 15.60 10.49
C ASN A 845 15.13 14.80 11.47
N ASN A 846 14.71 14.71 12.74
CA ASN A 846 15.54 14.23 13.86
C ASN A 846 16.85 15.03 14.05
N ALA A 847 16.83 16.33 13.73
CA ALA A 847 17.86 17.26 14.20
C ALA A 847 17.78 17.37 15.74
N ASN A 848 18.81 16.89 16.43
CA ASN A 848 18.86 16.76 17.90
C ASN A 848 19.11 18.11 18.61
N GLY A 849 18.55 19.20 18.08
CA GLY A 849 18.76 20.59 18.53
C GLY A 849 19.92 21.32 17.84
N TYR A 850 20.75 20.61 17.08
CA TYR A 850 21.97 21.16 16.45
C TYR A 850 21.76 21.60 14.98
N PRO A 851 22.57 22.55 14.47
CA PRO A 851 22.66 22.85 13.04
C PRO A 851 23.08 21.64 12.19
N VAL A 852 22.79 21.69 10.89
CA VAL A 852 23.10 20.64 9.91
C VAL A 852 23.93 21.23 8.77
N THR A 853 25.03 20.55 8.42
CA THR A 853 25.92 20.86 7.30
C THR A 853 25.55 19.97 6.09
N TYR A 854 25.83 20.36 4.85
CA TYR A 854 25.49 19.57 3.65
C TYR A 854 26.67 19.43 2.67
N THR A 855 26.89 18.23 2.11
CA THR A 855 28.03 17.91 1.23
C THR A 855 27.61 17.03 0.04
N VAL A 856 28.02 17.38 -1.18
CA VAL A 856 27.77 16.53 -2.37
C VAL A 856 28.75 15.35 -2.40
N THR A 857 28.24 14.13 -2.24
CA THR A 857 29.04 12.88 -2.21
C THR A 857 29.18 12.22 -3.57
N SER A 858 28.15 12.34 -4.42
CA SER A 858 28.16 11.83 -5.79
C SER A 858 27.71 12.93 -6.76
N GLN A 859 28.56 13.25 -7.73
CA GLN A 859 28.31 14.31 -8.71
C GLN A 859 27.33 13.86 -9.82
N PRO A 860 26.56 14.80 -10.41
CA PRO A 860 25.69 14.52 -11.54
C PRO A 860 26.46 14.11 -12.80
N ARG A 861 25.82 13.38 -13.71
CA ARG A 861 26.47 12.74 -14.88
C ARG A 861 26.42 13.58 -16.17
N TYR A 862 25.50 14.53 -16.23
CA TYR A 862 25.12 15.34 -17.39
C TYR A 862 25.05 16.84 -17.06
N GLY A 863 25.75 17.26 -16.01
CA GLY A 863 25.85 18.64 -15.53
C GLY A 863 26.80 18.78 -14.34
N THR A 864 26.67 19.88 -13.59
CA THR A 864 27.44 20.19 -12.38
C THR A 864 26.52 20.75 -11.29
N VAL A 865 26.91 20.68 -10.03
CA VAL A 865 26.13 21.22 -8.91
C VAL A 865 26.98 22.03 -7.93
N GLU A 866 26.42 23.15 -7.48
CA GLU A 866 26.94 24.03 -6.43
C GLU A 866 25.96 24.00 -5.23
N LEU A 867 26.47 23.83 -4.01
CA LEU A 867 25.69 23.59 -2.78
C LEU A 867 26.16 24.52 -1.67
N ASP A 868 25.22 25.26 -1.06
CA ASP A 868 25.44 25.95 0.20
C ASP A 868 25.39 24.95 1.35
N SER A 869 26.58 24.59 1.83
CA SER A 869 26.78 23.62 2.90
C SER A 869 26.22 24.06 4.25
N ALA A 870 25.87 25.34 4.46
CA ALA A 870 25.32 25.84 5.72
C ALA A 870 23.79 25.89 5.74
N THR A 871 23.11 25.77 4.60
CA THR A 871 21.65 25.93 4.49
C THR A 871 20.93 24.79 3.75
N GLY A 872 21.67 23.92 3.06
CA GLY A 872 21.08 22.85 2.25
C GLY A 872 20.48 23.33 0.92
N TYR A 873 20.70 24.60 0.57
CA TYR A 873 20.29 25.16 -0.72
C TYR A 873 21.30 24.83 -1.82
N TYR A 874 20.84 24.36 -2.98
CA TYR A 874 21.72 24.02 -4.11
C TYR A 874 21.29 24.70 -5.41
N THR A 875 22.20 24.74 -6.40
CA THR A 875 21.94 25.06 -7.80
C THR A 875 22.71 24.11 -8.72
N TYR A 876 21.97 23.40 -9.58
CA TYR A 876 22.45 22.50 -10.62
C TYR A 876 22.49 23.20 -11.99
N THR A 877 23.54 22.96 -12.77
CA THR A 877 23.76 23.50 -14.12
C THR A 877 23.99 22.36 -15.12
N PRO A 878 23.13 22.15 -16.13
CA PRO A 878 23.27 21.07 -17.10
C PRO A 878 24.38 21.30 -18.15
N ASP A 879 24.79 20.22 -18.82
CA ASP A 879 25.56 20.30 -20.06
C ASP A 879 24.76 20.98 -21.18
N ALA A 880 25.36 21.99 -21.81
CA ALA A 880 24.72 22.82 -22.82
C ALA A 880 24.23 22.07 -24.07
N THR A 881 24.81 20.90 -24.39
CA THR A 881 24.38 20.06 -25.52
C THR A 881 23.05 19.36 -25.22
N LEU A 882 22.80 19.04 -23.95
CA LEU A 882 21.59 18.36 -23.47
C LEU A 882 20.48 19.33 -23.05
N VAL A 883 20.76 20.63 -22.97
CA VAL A 883 19.74 21.69 -22.82
C VAL A 883 18.78 21.72 -24.02
N GLN A 884 19.23 21.45 -25.25
CA GLN A 884 18.34 21.53 -26.43
C GLN A 884 17.36 20.35 -26.59
N PRO A 885 17.71 19.07 -26.32
CA PRO A 885 16.73 17.96 -26.28
C PRO A 885 16.01 17.82 -24.93
N GLY A 886 16.66 18.19 -23.82
CA GLY A 886 16.22 17.92 -22.45
C GLY A 886 16.91 16.67 -21.87
N VAL A 887 17.10 16.66 -20.55
CA VAL A 887 17.80 15.57 -19.84
C VAL A 887 17.30 15.45 -18.40
N ARG A 888 17.30 14.22 -17.89
CA ARG A 888 17.19 13.91 -16.46
C ARG A 888 18.52 13.42 -15.93
N ASP A 889 18.87 13.89 -14.76
CA ASP A 889 20.13 13.59 -14.09
C ASP A 889 19.92 13.56 -12.57
N SER A 890 20.90 13.12 -11.81
CA SER A 890 20.79 13.05 -10.35
C SER A 890 22.14 13.05 -9.66
N PHE A 891 22.19 13.67 -8.49
CA PHE A 891 23.36 13.71 -7.61
C PHE A 891 22.98 13.27 -6.19
N THR A 892 23.96 12.93 -5.36
CA THR A 892 23.75 12.52 -3.96
C THR A 892 24.35 13.56 -3.02
N VAL A 893 23.62 13.89 -1.96
CA VAL A 893 24.05 14.81 -0.91
C VAL A 893 23.92 14.15 0.45
N GLU A 894 25.01 14.20 1.22
CA GLU A 894 25.05 13.88 2.63
C GLU A 894 24.67 15.13 3.45
N ALA A 895 23.73 14.99 4.38
CA ALA A 895 23.41 15.99 5.39
C ALA A 895 23.97 15.54 6.74
N ASP A 896 24.77 16.37 7.40
CA ASP A 896 25.56 16.07 8.59
C ASP A 896 25.15 16.93 9.79
N ASN A 897 24.57 16.33 10.84
CA ASN A 897 24.38 16.98 12.15
C ASN A 897 25.58 16.79 13.10
N GLY A 898 26.63 16.06 12.68
CA GLY A 898 27.87 15.72 13.39
C GLY A 898 28.76 16.93 13.66
N SER A 899 29.23 17.56 12.58
CA SER A 899 30.26 18.60 12.60
C SER A 899 29.89 19.88 13.38
N ALA A 900 28.61 20.16 13.58
CA ALA A 900 28.15 21.35 14.30
C ALA A 900 28.24 21.19 15.83
N ALA A 901 27.95 20.00 16.37
CA ALA A 901 27.95 19.76 17.82
C ALA A 901 29.35 19.64 18.43
N GLN A 902 30.35 19.24 17.63
CA GLN A 902 31.75 19.13 18.06
C GLN A 902 32.39 20.49 18.45
N GLN A 903 31.71 21.63 18.19
CA GLN A 903 32.28 22.98 18.28
C GLN A 903 32.08 23.69 19.64
N PHE A 904 31.36 23.09 20.60
CA PHE A 904 31.19 23.68 21.93
C PHE A 904 32.15 23.05 22.97
N GLY A 905 32.91 23.92 23.67
CA GLY A 905 33.80 23.53 24.77
C GLY A 905 33.02 23.10 26.03
N LEU A 906 33.66 22.57 27.08
CA LEU A 906 35.08 22.60 27.44
C LEU A 906 35.79 21.24 27.26
N PHE A 907 35.09 20.24 26.72
CA PHE A 907 35.52 18.83 26.71
C PHE A 907 35.81 18.25 25.31
N SER A 908 35.94 19.06 24.27
CA SER A 908 36.15 18.65 22.86
C SER A 908 37.10 17.44 22.66
N ALA A 909 38.27 17.44 23.29
CA ALA A 909 39.25 16.34 23.17
C ALA A 909 38.82 15.00 23.81
N LEU A 910 37.88 15.02 24.76
CA LEU A 910 37.25 13.82 25.32
C LEU A 910 35.97 13.46 24.55
N VAL A 911 35.20 14.46 24.12
CA VAL A 911 33.95 14.27 23.34
C VAL A 911 34.25 13.66 21.98
N GLY A 912 35.28 14.10 21.25
CA GLY A 912 35.69 13.48 20.00
C GLY A 912 36.04 12.01 20.18
N PHE A 913 36.95 11.69 21.10
CA PHE A 913 37.33 10.31 21.42
C PHE A 913 36.13 9.42 21.81
N VAL A 914 35.17 9.95 22.56
CA VAL A 914 33.96 9.23 22.99
C VAL A 914 32.94 9.09 21.85
N HIS A 915 32.79 10.09 20.99
CA HIS A 915 31.88 10.06 19.84
C HIS A 915 32.41 9.14 18.74
N ASP A 916 33.69 9.25 18.38
CA ASP A 916 34.37 8.32 17.45
C ASP A 916 34.27 6.87 17.95
N TRP A 917 34.41 6.66 19.26
CA TRP A 917 34.21 5.35 19.89
C TRP A 917 32.75 4.88 19.87
N ALA A 918 31.77 5.77 20.09
CA ALA A 918 30.35 5.43 20.03
C ALA A 918 29.91 5.06 18.60
N LEU A 919 30.39 5.78 17.59
CA LEU A 919 30.22 5.44 16.17
C LEU A 919 30.87 4.08 15.86
N ASN A 920 32.14 3.91 16.21
CA ASN A 920 32.93 2.72 15.90
C ASN A 920 32.60 1.50 16.79
N THR A 921 31.58 1.59 17.65
CA THR A 921 31.00 0.46 18.41
C THR A 921 29.55 0.16 18.02
N GLY A 922 28.95 0.91 17.08
CA GLY A 922 27.53 0.79 16.67
C GLY A 922 26.55 1.40 17.67
N VAL A 923 27.06 2.13 18.66
CA VAL A 923 26.33 2.60 19.85
C VAL A 923 25.61 3.93 19.59
N ALA A 924 26.24 4.81 18.80
CA ALA A 924 25.62 5.90 18.09
C ALA A 924 25.72 5.65 16.58
N ASN A 925 24.78 6.18 15.80
CA ASN A 925 24.90 6.24 14.35
C ASN A 925 25.58 7.55 13.94
N ALA A 926 26.11 7.59 12.71
CA ALA A 926 26.66 8.83 12.15
C ALA A 926 25.61 9.94 12.20
N GLY A 927 26.07 11.18 12.42
CA GLY A 927 25.23 12.37 12.23
C GLY A 927 24.84 12.62 10.78
N THR A 928 25.37 11.81 9.87
CA THR A 928 25.20 11.89 8.43
C THR A 928 24.03 11.03 7.94
N ALA A 929 23.34 11.53 6.92
CA ALA A 929 22.41 10.74 6.11
C ALA A 929 22.37 11.27 4.68
N GLU A 930 22.41 10.36 3.70
CA GLU A 930 22.35 10.71 2.29
C GLU A 930 20.91 10.85 1.77
N THR A 931 20.72 11.76 0.82
CA THR A 931 19.53 11.81 -0.02
C THR A 931 19.91 11.95 -1.49
N LYS A 932 19.16 11.30 -2.37
CA LYS A 932 19.34 11.39 -3.83
C LYS A 932 18.46 12.51 -4.37
N VAL A 933 19.06 13.47 -5.06
CA VAL A 933 18.37 14.61 -5.67
C VAL A 933 18.27 14.38 -7.17
N ASP A 934 17.06 14.16 -7.67
CA ASP A 934 16.75 14.09 -9.10
C ASP A 934 16.48 15.49 -9.68
N VAL A 935 17.08 15.80 -10.83
CA VAL A 935 16.94 17.07 -11.55
C VAL A 935 16.54 16.85 -13.02
N ASN A 936 15.76 17.78 -13.58
CA ASN A 936 15.10 17.61 -14.88
C ASN A 936 15.15 18.91 -15.71
N VAL A 937 15.86 18.86 -16.84
CA VAL A 937 16.10 19.98 -17.76
C VAL A 937 15.35 19.78 -19.08
N THR A 938 14.87 20.86 -19.69
CA THR A 938 13.81 20.85 -20.71
C THR A 938 14.26 21.30 -22.10
N GLY A 939 13.92 20.51 -23.13
CA GLY A 939 14.24 20.75 -24.54
C GLY A 939 13.20 20.15 -25.53
N ASN A 940 13.62 19.77 -26.74
CA ASN A 940 12.75 19.62 -27.92
C ASN A 940 12.02 18.25 -28.12
N GLY A 941 12.39 17.22 -27.37
CA GLY A 941 11.67 15.94 -27.17
C GLY A 941 10.65 15.39 -28.20
N GLN A 942 10.97 15.30 -29.50
CA GLN A 942 10.11 14.63 -30.49
C GLN A 942 10.53 13.16 -30.74
N PHE A 943 9.57 12.22 -30.70
CA PHE A 943 9.75 10.77 -30.88
C PHE A 943 8.58 10.18 -31.69
N GLY A 944 8.85 9.49 -32.80
CA GLY A 944 7.81 8.97 -33.71
C GLY A 944 7.36 9.98 -34.77
N ASN A 945 6.29 9.68 -35.53
CA ASN A 945 5.83 10.50 -36.67
C ASN A 945 4.31 10.39 -36.88
N ALA A 946 3.57 11.43 -36.47
CA ALA A 946 2.11 11.48 -36.57
C ALA A 946 1.61 11.57 -38.02
N GLU A 947 2.30 12.34 -38.87
CA GLU A 947 1.89 12.63 -40.25
C GLU A 947 1.93 11.37 -41.13
N TYR A 948 2.90 10.48 -40.88
CA TYR A 948 3.02 9.18 -41.54
C TYR A 948 2.01 8.15 -40.97
N ASN A 949 1.95 8.03 -39.64
CA ASN A 949 1.19 6.96 -38.97
C ASN A 949 -0.34 7.16 -38.96
N LYS A 950 -0.84 8.38 -39.20
CA LYS A 950 -2.30 8.64 -39.29
C LYS A 950 -3.01 7.80 -40.37
N ARG A 951 -2.28 7.31 -41.37
CA ARG A 951 -2.81 6.46 -42.47
C ARG A 951 -3.38 5.11 -42.02
N TYR A 952 -3.01 4.64 -40.82
CA TYR A 952 -3.48 3.37 -40.25
C TYR A 952 -4.80 3.47 -39.49
N TRP A 953 -5.38 4.67 -39.38
CA TRP A 953 -6.64 4.91 -38.68
C TRP A 953 -7.81 4.11 -39.29
N VAL A 954 -8.56 3.43 -38.42
CA VAL A 954 -9.78 2.70 -38.76
C VAL A 954 -10.91 3.23 -37.88
N LYS A 955 -12.04 3.58 -38.51
CA LYS A 955 -13.25 3.98 -37.80
C LYS A 955 -13.84 2.78 -37.04
N GLN A 956 -14.33 3.04 -35.83
CA GLN A 956 -15.24 2.18 -35.07
C GLN A 956 -16.72 2.46 -35.40
N SER A 957 -17.52 1.40 -35.44
CA SER A 957 -18.99 1.45 -35.59
C SER A 957 -19.75 0.83 -34.41
N PHE A 958 -19.07 0.05 -33.55
CA PHE A 958 -19.69 -0.74 -32.46
C PHE A 958 -18.94 -0.60 -31.12
N TYR A 959 -19.39 -1.27 -30.06
CA TYR A 959 -18.70 -1.30 -28.74
C TYR A 959 -17.50 -2.27 -28.74
N ASN A 960 -16.51 -2.02 -29.61
CA ASN A 960 -15.41 -2.95 -29.94
C ASN A 960 -14.02 -2.28 -29.93
N CYS A 961 -13.79 -1.25 -29.10
CA CYS A 961 -12.64 -0.33 -29.25
C CYS A 961 -11.28 -1.04 -29.17
N GLN A 962 -11.18 -2.04 -28.28
CA GLN A 962 -10.02 -2.92 -28.14
C GLN A 962 -9.63 -3.60 -29.46
N LEU A 963 -10.60 -4.05 -30.26
CA LEU A 963 -10.38 -4.72 -31.54
C LEU A 963 -9.90 -3.74 -32.62
N ILE A 964 -10.48 -2.55 -32.68
CA ILE A 964 -10.12 -1.55 -33.71
C ILE A 964 -8.75 -0.93 -33.41
N ALA A 965 -8.45 -0.65 -32.14
CA ALA A 965 -7.11 -0.23 -31.72
C ALA A 965 -6.06 -1.32 -32.04
N THR A 966 -6.38 -2.59 -31.82
CA THR A 966 -5.53 -3.73 -32.22
C THR A 966 -5.30 -3.76 -33.74
N ALA A 967 -6.34 -3.55 -34.56
CA ALA A 967 -6.22 -3.46 -36.02
C ALA A 967 -5.31 -2.30 -36.48
N MET A 968 -5.47 -1.11 -35.90
CA MET A 968 -4.62 0.05 -36.19
C MET A 968 -3.16 -0.20 -35.81
N ALA A 969 -2.91 -0.89 -34.69
CA ALA A 969 -1.56 -1.26 -34.24
C ALA A 969 -0.91 -2.31 -35.15
N ILE A 970 -1.67 -3.31 -35.64
CA ILE A 970 -1.21 -4.27 -36.65
C ILE A 970 -0.77 -3.57 -37.93
N GLY A 971 -1.55 -2.59 -38.41
CA GLY A 971 -1.20 -1.80 -39.59
C GLY A 971 0.10 -1.01 -39.40
N GLN A 972 0.20 -0.26 -38.29
CA GLN A 972 1.39 0.54 -37.96
C GLN A 972 2.65 -0.32 -37.77
N ALA A 973 2.55 -1.48 -37.10
CA ALA A 973 3.69 -2.36 -36.84
C ALA A 973 4.18 -3.14 -38.08
N THR A 974 3.28 -3.53 -38.97
CA THR A 974 3.63 -4.29 -40.20
C THR A 974 3.94 -3.40 -41.40
N GLY A 975 3.59 -2.12 -41.33
CA GLY A 975 3.62 -1.20 -42.46
C GLY A 975 2.40 -1.31 -43.40
N LEU A 976 1.58 -2.37 -43.27
CA LEU A 976 0.50 -2.73 -44.19
C LEU A 976 -0.85 -2.07 -43.81
N ASN A 977 -1.84 -2.17 -44.69
CA ASN A 977 -3.20 -1.73 -44.40
C ASN A 977 -3.73 -2.45 -43.14
N SER A 978 -4.32 -1.67 -42.22
CA SER A 978 -4.99 -2.19 -41.02
C SER A 978 -6.13 -3.16 -41.39
N PRO A 979 -6.36 -4.25 -40.62
CA PRO A 979 -7.53 -5.13 -40.77
C PRO A 979 -8.85 -4.37 -40.64
N THR A 980 -9.92 -4.87 -41.25
CA THR A 980 -11.25 -4.23 -41.16
C THR A 980 -11.98 -4.56 -39.86
N GLU A 981 -12.91 -3.70 -39.45
CA GLU A 981 -13.82 -3.93 -38.33
C GLU A 981 -14.56 -5.28 -38.46
N GLU A 982 -15.10 -5.57 -39.65
CA GLU A 982 -15.75 -6.86 -39.98
C GLU A 982 -14.81 -8.07 -39.77
N GLN A 983 -13.55 -7.97 -40.20
CA GLN A 983 -12.56 -9.04 -40.02
C GLN A 983 -12.24 -9.26 -38.53
N MET A 984 -12.08 -8.19 -37.76
CA MET A 984 -11.76 -8.29 -36.33
C MET A 984 -12.94 -8.81 -35.51
N SER A 985 -14.16 -8.29 -35.72
CA SER A 985 -15.37 -8.80 -35.08
C SER A 985 -15.62 -10.26 -35.43
N TYR A 986 -15.43 -10.67 -36.69
CA TYR A 986 -15.58 -12.07 -37.11
C TYR A 986 -14.57 -13.00 -36.41
N LEU A 987 -13.29 -12.64 -36.37
CA LEU A 987 -12.28 -13.46 -35.70
C LEU A 987 -12.56 -13.56 -34.19
N ALA A 988 -12.87 -12.44 -33.53
CA ALA A 988 -13.13 -12.42 -32.08
C ALA A 988 -14.43 -13.17 -31.68
N ALA A 989 -15.47 -13.11 -32.49
CA ALA A 989 -16.72 -13.84 -32.23
C ALA A 989 -16.58 -15.37 -32.42
N ASN A 990 -15.59 -15.82 -33.20
CA ASN A 990 -15.34 -17.24 -33.42
C ASN A 990 -14.27 -17.84 -32.48
N SER A 991 -13.34 -17.05 -31.95
CA SER A 991 -12.33 -17.50 -30.99
C SER A 991 -12.86 -17.63 -29.56
N ASP A 992 -12.39 -18.65 -28.83
CA ASP A 992 -12.68 -18.84 -27.39
C ASP A 992 -11.83 -17.90 -26.52
N SER A 993 -12.40 -17.36 -25.44
CA SER A 993 -11.73 -16.43 -24.52
C SER A 993 -10.64 -17.14 -23.72
N VAL A 994 -9.47 -16.50 -23.64
CA VAL A 994 -8.37 -16.89 -22.74
C VAL A 994 -8.50 -16.22 -21.37
N PHE A 995 -9.35 -15.20 -21.23
CA PHE A 995 -9.68 -14.57 -19.95
C PHE A 995 -10.83 -15.29 -19.21
N ILE A 996 -11.89 -15.69 -19.92
CA ILE A 996 -13.06 -16.38 -19.33
C ILE A 996 -13.26 -17.76 -19.98
N PRO A 997 -12.70 -18.83 -19.39
CA PRO A 997 -12.86 -20.18 -19.91
C PRO A 997 -14.33 -20.58 -20.11
N GLY A 998 -14.68 -20.93 -21.36
CA GLY A 998 -16.03 -21.31 -21.75
C GLY A 998 -16.89 -20.21 -22.37
N GLN A 999 -16.34 -19.01 -22.61
CA GLN A 999 -16.98 -17.94 -23.40
C GLN A 999 -16.19 -17.66 -24.70
N LYS A 1000 -16.80 -16.91 -25.63
CA LYS A 1000 -16.11 -16.36 -26.82
C LYS A 1000 -15.41 -15.05 -26.48
N MET A 1001 -14.32 -14.72 -27.19
CA MET A 1001 -13.59 -13.46 -26.99
C MET A 1001 -14.48 -12.23 -27.23
N TYR A 1002 -15.47 -12.32 -28.12
CA TYR A 1002 -16.50 -11.29 -28.31
C TYR A 1002 -17.90 -11.90 -28.37
N LEU A 1003 -18.85 -11.23 -27.71
CA LEU A 1003 -20.27 -11.64 -27.69
C LEU A 1003 -21.10 -10.98 -28.81
N GLY A 1004 -20.45 -10.23 -29.71
CA GLY A 1004 -21.05 -9.64 -30.91
C GLY A 1004 -21.29 -8.13 -30.82
N ASP A 1005 -21.50 -7.51 -31.98
CA ASP A 1005 -21.41 -6.06 -32.22
C ASP A 1005 -22.41 -5.17 -31.45
N TYR A 1006 -23.41 -5.77 -30.79
CA TYR A 1006 -24.39 -5.09 -29.93
C TYR A 1006 -24.18 -5.35 -28.42
N SER A 1007 -23.09 -6.02 -28.04
CA SER A 1007 -22.73 -6.25 -26.63
C SER A 1007 -21.93 -5.08 -26.07
N GLU A 1008 -22.39 -4.50 -24.95
CA GLU A 1008 -21.65 -3.49 -24.19
C GLU A 1008 -20.39 -4.06 -23.50
N SER A 1009 -20.23 -5.38 -23.44
CA SER A 1009 -19.15 -6.05 -22.69
C SER A 1009 -17.77 -6.00 -23.37
N GLY A 1010 -17.69 -5.55 -24.63
CA GLY A 1010 -16.42 -5.38 -25.36
C GLY A 1010 -15.61 -6.68 -25.51
N VAL A 1011 -14.28 -6.54 -25.59
CA VAL A 1011 -13.31 -7.66 -25.66
C VAL A 1011 -12.20 -7.40 -24.65
N TYR A 1012 -11.83 -8.42 -23.87
CA TYR A 1012 -10.76 -8.28 -22.88
C TYR A 1012 -9.39 -8.03 -23.53
N LEU A 1013 -8.56 -7.21 -22.88
CA LEU A 1013 -7.22 -6.85 -23.35
C LEU A 1013 -6.36 -8.07 -23.70
N VAL A 1014 -6.39 -9.12 -22.86
CA VAL A 1014 -5.61 -10.35 -23.11
C VAL A 1014 -6.17 -11.20 -24.25
N ASP A 1015 -7.49 -11.19 -24.46
CA ASP A 1015 -8.13 -11.86 -25.61
C ASP A 1015 -7.73 -11.16 -26.92
N ALA A 1016 -7.73 -9.83 -26.96
CA ALA A 1016 -7.28 -9.06 -28.12
C ALA A 1016 -5.78 -9.28 -28.43
N ILE A 1017 -4.93 -9.45 -27.41
CA ILE A 1017 -3.51 -9.79 -27.57
C ILE A 1017 -3.33 -11.21 -28.12
N ALA A 1018 -4.09 -12.20 -27.64
CA ALA A 1018 -4.08 -13.56 -28.20
C ALA A 1018 -4.54 -13.55 -29.67
N LEU A 1019 -5.67 -12.90 -29.96
CA LEU A 1019 -6.22 -12.73 -31.31
C LEU A 1019 -5.18 -12.13 -32.28
N ALA A 1020 -4.43 -11.11 -31.85
CA ALA A 1020 -3.37 -10.49 -32.63
C ALA A 1020 -2.17 -11.42 -32.88
N ASN A 1021 -1.72 -12.12 -31.83
CA ASN A 1021 -0.58 -13.03 -31.91
C ASN A 1021 -0.87 -14.28 -32.77
N ASP A 1022 -2.09 -14.80 -32.74
CA ASP A 1022 -2.45 -16.04 -33.44
C ASP A 1022 -2.80 -15.82 -34.93
N ASN A 1023 -3.43 -14.68 -35.26
CA ASN A 1023 -3.98 -14.45 -36.60
C ASN A 1023 -3.12 -13.54 -37.51
N PHE A 1024 -2.12 -12.81 -36.97
CA PHE A 1024 -1.39 -11.79 -37.71
C PHE A 1024 0.14 -11.89 -37.58
N ASN A 1025 0.86 -11.27 -38.53
CA ASN A 1025 2.33 -11.27 -38.60
C ASN A 1025 2.99 -10.30 -37.60
N VAL A 1026 2.42 -10.16 -36.41
CA VAL A 1026 2.92 -9.34 -35.30
C VAL A 1026 3.13 -10.18 -34.04
N THR A 1027 4.10 -9.79 -33.24
CA THR A 1027 4.19 -10.17 -31.83
C THR A 1027 3.63 -9.00 -31.03
N ALA A 1028 2.55 -9.25 -30.27
CA ALA A 1028 1.93 -8.28 -29.38
C ALA A 1028 2.29 -8.61 -27.93
N THR A 1029 2.94 -7.68 -27.24
CA THR A 1029 3.47 -7.86 -25.88
C THR A 1029 2.90 -6.82 -24.94
N LEU A 1030 2.29 -7.25 -23.83
CA LEU A 1030 1.79 -6.38 -22.77
C LEU A 1030 2.86 -6.17 -21.68
N THR A 1031 3.29 -4.93 -21.49
CA THR A 1031 4.05 -4.49 -20.31
C THR A 1031 3.12 -3.74 -19.36
N THR A 1032 3.14 -4.10 -18.07
CA THR A 1032 2.41 -3.35 -17.03
C THR A 1032 3.39 -2.77 -16.02
N TYR A 1033 3.25 -1.49 -15.71
CA TYR A 1033 4.17 -0.76 -14.84
C TYR A 1033 3.63 -0.65 -13.40
N GLY A 1034 2.31 -0.68 -13.24
CA GLY A 1034 1.67 -0.96 -11.95
C GLY A 1034 2.05 -2.34 -11.40
N GLY A 1035 2.13 -3.39 -12.24
CA GLY A 1035 2.60 -4.71 -11.82
C GLY A 1035 1.63 -5.46 -10.89
N GLY A 1036 0.34 -5.51 -11.23
CA GLY A 1036 -0.65 -6.36 -10.56
C GLY A 1036 -0.78 -7.73 -11.23
N ASN A 1037 -0.81 -8.80 -10.44
CA ASN A 1037 -1.17 -10.14 -10.94
C ASN A 1037 -2.70 -10.21 -11.14
N THR A 1038 -3.15 -10.47 -12.36
CA THR A 1038 -4.57 -10.56 -12.72
C THR A 1038 -5.31 -11.74 -12.07
N GLN A 1039 -4.60 -12.65 -11.40
CA GLN A 1039 -5.18 -13.75 -10.62
C GLN A 1039 -5.29 -13.47 -9.11
N THR A 1040 -4.70 -12.39 -8.59
CA THR A 1040 -4.75 -12.06 -7.14
C THR A 1040 -5.47 -10.76 -6.81
N GLY A 1041 -5.98 -10.04 -7.80
CA GLY A 1041 -6.92 -8.91 -7.62
C GLY A 1041 -6.39 -7.66 -6.91
N ALA A 1042 -5.14 -7.63 -6.45
CA ALA A 1042 -4.54 -6.51 -5.73
C ALA A 1042 -4.03 -5.42 -6.68
N PRO A 1043 -4.62 -4.20 -6.69
CA PRO A 1043 -4.13 -3.12 -7.53
C PRO A 1043 -2.95 -2.40 -6.87
N LYS A 1044 -1.72 -2.67 -7.34
CA LYS A 1044 -0.62 -1.71 -7.16
C LYS A 1044 -0.86 -0.53 -8.12
N THR A 1045 -1.45 0.54 -7.58
CA THR A 1045 -1.67 1.80 -8.30
C THR A 1045 -0.35 2.31 -8.89
N ALA A 1046 -0.29 2.47 -10.21
CA ALA A 1046 0.94 2.86 -10.86
C ALA A 1046 1.38 4.28 -10.44
N THR A 1047 2.65 4.39 -10.02
CA THR A 1047 3.22 5.62 -9.49
C THR A 1047 3.56 6.61 -10.60
N GLN A 1048 3.82 7.88 -10.25
CA GLN A 1048 4.29 8.86 -11.24
C GLN A 1048 5.67 8.48 -11.81
N ALA A 1049 6.50 7.74 -11.05
CA ALA A 1049 7.75 7.17 -11.54
C ALA A 1049 7.50 6.03 -12.55
N ASP A 1050 6.48 5.21 -12.33
CA ASP A 1050 6.03 4.17 -13.28
C ASP A 1050 5.47 4.79 -14.57
N GLY A 1051 4.76 5.92 -14.48
CA GLY A 1051 4.31 6.68 -15.65
C GLY A 1051 5.45 7.35 -16.43
N GLN A 1052 6.51 7.78 -15.74
CA GLN A 1052 7.72 8.27 -16.38
C GLN A 1052 8.52 7.13 -17.04
N ARG A 1053 8.54 5.94 -16.44
CA ARG A 1053 9.12 4.72 -17.03
C ARG A 1053 8.36 4.29 -18.29
N ALA A 1054 7.03 4.20 -18.19
CA ALA A 1054 6.15 3.83 -19.30
C ALA A 1054 6.21 4.85 -20.46
N LEU A 1055 6.31 6.16 -20.16
CA LEU A 1055 6.53 7.17 -21.18
C LEU A 1055 7.91 7.03 -21.85
N GLY A 1056 8.96 6.72 -21.09
CA GLY A 1056 10.29 6.43 -21.63
C GLY A 1056 10.31 5.20 -22.54
N ASP A 1057 9.64 4.13 -22.14
CA ASP A 1057 9.52 2.90 -22.93
C ASP A 1057 8.64 3.08 -24.17
N LEU A 1058 7.58 3.90 -24.08
CA LEU A 1058 6.76 4.34 -25.21
C LEU A 1058 7.58 5.18 -26.21
N GLN A 1059 8.37 6.14 -25.72
CA GLN A 1059 9.31 6.92 -26.54
C GLN A 1059 10.33 6.01 -27.22
N ALA A 1060 10.86 5.01 -26.50
CA ALA A 1060 11.80 4.03 -27.03
C ALA A 1060 11.15 3.10 -28.07
N ALA A 1061 9.91 2.64 -27.86
CA ALA A 1061 9.17 1.82 -28.82
C ALA A 1061 8.92 2.58 -30.14
N LEU A 1062 8.45 3.83 -30.05
CA LEU A 1062 8.26 4.70 -31.21
C LEU A 1062 9.58 5.03 -31.92
N ALA A 1063 10.69 5.16 -31.19
CA ALA A 1063 12.03 5.33 -31.76
C ALA A 1063 12.58 4.05 -32.42
N ARG A 1064 12.11 2.86 -32.03
CA ARG A 1064 12.41 1.57 -32.69
C ARG A 1064 11.49 1.27 -33.89
N GLY A 1065 10.43 2.06 -34.11
CA GLY A 1065 9.44 1.84 -35.16
C GLY A 1065 8.37 0.80 -34.81
N GLU A 1066 8.21 0.45 -33.54
CA GLU A 1066 7.11 -0.39 -33.05
C GLU A 1066 5.79 0.42 -33.01
N ALA A 1067 4.65 -0.28 -33.08
CA ALA A 1067 3.37 0.34 -32.75
C ALA A 1067 3.05 0.16 -31.26
N ALA A 1068 2.45 1.18 -30.65
CA ALA A 1068 2.11 1.20 -29.23
C ALA A 1068 0.61 1.45 -29.05
N MET A 1069 -0.11 0.49 -28.46
CA MET A 1069 -1.50 0.63 -28.05
C MET A 1069 -1.58 0.89 -26.54
N VAL A 1070 -2.49 1.78 -26.16
CA VAL A 1070 -2.77 2.17 -24.78
C VAL A 1070 -4.29 2.22 -24.53
N SER A 1071 -4.68 2.21 -23.26
CA SER A 1071 -6.08 2.38 -22.84
C SER A 1071 -6.22 3.53 -21.83
N TYR A 1072 -7.31 4.28 -21.94
CA TYR A 1072 -7.61 5.47 -21.11
C TYR A 1072 -9.12 5.73 -20.95
N PRO A 1073 -9.56 6.48 -19.93
CA PRO A 1073 -10.92 7.00 -19.83
C PRO A 1073 -11.17 8.09 -20.87
N VAL A 1074 -12.31 7.99 -21.58
CA VAL A 1074 -12.78 9.01 -22.53
C VAL A 1074 -12.95 10.37 -21.86
N SER A 1075 -13.46 10.38 -20.63
CA SER A 1075 -13.70 11.58 -19.80
C SER A 1075 -12.45 12.45 -19.58
N VAL A 1076 -11.29 11.82 -19.38
CA VAL A 1076 -10.01 12.50 -19.11
C VAL A 1076 -9.36 13.00 -20.40
N VAL A 1077 -9.44 12.22 -21.49
CA VAL A 1077 -8.71 12.51 -22.72
C VAL A 1077 -9.51 13.38 -23.68
N TRP A 1078 -10.77 13.04 -23.95
CA TRP A 1078 -11.58 13.73 -24.97
C TRP A 1078 -12.05 15.12 -24.53
N SER A 1079 -12.14 15.37 -23.22
CA SER A 1079 -12.44 16.70 -22.68
C SER A 1079 -11.41 17.76 -23.08
N THR A 1080 -10.18 17.36 -23.43
CA THR A 1080 -9.15 18.28 -23.95
C THR A 1080 -9.46 18.88 -25.32
N PHE A 1081 -10.44 18.34 -26.06
CA PHE A 1081 -10.95 18.88 -27.31
C PHE A 1081 -12.47 19.13 -27.28
N GLY A 1082 -13.01 19.41 -26.09
CA GLY A 1082 -14.35 19.95 -25.90
C GLY A 1082 -15.47 18.93 -25.71
N TYR A 1083 -15.16 17.63 -25.63
CA TYR A 1083 -16.15 16.63 -25.20
C TYR A 1083 -16.57 16.90 -23.75
N VAL A 1084 -17.87 16.96 -23.50
CA VAL A 1084 -18.42 17.14 -22.15
C VAL A 1084 -18.81 15.76 -21.63
N PRO A 1085 -18.12 15.21 -20.62
CA PRO A 1085 -18.44 13.90 -20.08
C PRO A 1085 -19.82 13.90 -19.40
N GLY A 1086 -20.57 12.80 -19.56
CA GLY A 1086 -21.80 12.58 -18.82
C GLY A 1086 -21.56 12.43 -17.31
N PRO A 1087 -22.61 12.55 -16.47
CA PRO A 1087 -22.47 12.45 -15.01
C PRO A 1087 -21.91 11.10 -14.54
N ASP A 1088 -22.20 10.02 -15.27
CA ASP A 1088 -21.75 8.66 -14.96
C ASP A 1088 -20.40 8.28 -15.63
N ALA A 1089 -19.74 9.23 -16.29
CA ALA A 1089 -18.49 8.95 -17.01
C ALA A 1089 -17.33 8.73 -16.02
N SER A 1090 -16.81 7.49 -15.92
CA SER A 1090 -15.65 7.21 -15.09
C SER A 1090 -14.41 7.99 -15.54
N TYR A 1091 -13.65 8.50 -14.57
CA TYR A 1091 -12.34 9.13 -14.75
C TYR A 1091 -11.19 8.22 -14.28
N THR A 1092 -11.50 7.05 -13.73
CA THR A 1092 -10.56 6.12 -13.08
C THR A 1092 -10.46 4.76 -13.75
N ASP A 1093 -11.42 4.41 -14.61
CA ASP A 1093 -11.48 3.14 -15.33
C ASP A 1093 -11.19 3.36 -16.82
N THR A 1094 -10.42 2.48 -17.44
CA THR A 1094 -10.10 2.59 -18.88
C THR A 1094 -11.29 2.19 -19.75
N THR A 1095 -12.08 3.17 -20.18
CA THR A 1095 -13.26 2.95 -21.02
C THR A 1095 -12.95 2.78 -22.52
N HIS A 1096 -11.71 3.06 -22.96
CA HIS A 1096 -11.36 3.13 -24.39
C HIS A 1096 -9.90 2.78 -24.68
N ALA A 1097 -9.59 2.52 -25.94
CA ALA A 1097 -8.26 2.13 -26.43
C ALA A 1097 -7.87 2.88 -27.72
N ALA A 1098 -6.60 3.25 -27.84
CA ALA A 1098 -6.05 4.00 -28.97
C ALA A 1098 -4.58 3.64 -29.25
N VAL A 1099 -4.07 4.04 -30.42
CA VAL A 1099 -2.71 3.74 -30.88
C VAL A 1099 -1.89 5.02 -30.96
N VAL A 1100 -0.71 5.06 -30.33
CA VAL A 1100 0.18 6.22 -30.31
C VAL A 1100 0.98 6.31 -31.61
N THR A 1101 1.01 7.50 -32.20
CA THR A 1101 1.65 7.79 -33.48
C THR A 1101 2.92 8.66 -33.34
N GLN A 1102 2.96 9.54 -32.33
CA GLN A 1102 4.13 10.37 -31.97
C GLN A 1102 4.02 10.92 -30.54
N VAL A 1103 5.15 11.04 -29.84
CA VAL A 1103 5.32 11.85 -28.61
C VAL A 1103 6.08 13.13 -28.97
N ASP A 1104 5.62 14.29 -28.53
CA ASP A 1104 6.18 15.60 -28.82
C ASP A 1104 6.22 16.46 -27.55
N LEU A 1105 7.34 16.38 -26.82
CA LEU A 1105 7.55 17.18 -25.61
C LEU A 1105 7.78 18.67 -25.91
N ALA A 1106 8.18 19.06 -27.13
CA ALA A 1106 8.35 20.48 -27.50
C ALA A 1106 7.00 21.21 -27.56
N ASN A 1107 6.00 20.60 -28.22
CA ASN A 1107 4.65 21.13 -28.33
C ASN A 1107 3.72 20.66 -27.19
N GLY A 1108 4.23 19.81 -26.29
CA GLY A 1108 3.47 19.23 -25.17
C GLY A 1108 2.36 18.28 -25.62
N ARG A 1109 2.51 17.61 -26.77
CA ARG A 1109 1.50 16.76 -27.41
C ARG A 1109 1.90 15.29 -27.48
N ILE A 1110 0.91 14.41 -27.38
CA ILE A 1110 0.96 13.05 -27.88
C ILE A 1110 -0.10 12.93 -28.96
N TYR A 1111 0.30 12.38 -30.11
CA TYR A 1111 -0.56 12.14 -31.25
C TYR A 1111 -1.01 10.69 -31.23
N VAL A 1112 -2.29 10.44 -31.49
CA VAL A 1112 -2.88 9.09 -31.52
C VAL A 1112 -3.76 8.87 -32.75
N ASN A 1113 -4.02 7.61 -33.07
CA ASN A 1113 -5.19 7.18 -33.82
C ASN A 1113 -6.20 6.61 -32.82
N ASP A 1114 -7.31 7.31 -32.64
CA ASP A 1114 -8.44 6.97 -31.77
C ASP A 1114 -9.65 6.64 -32.67
N SER A 1115 -10.24 5.44 -32.55
CA SER A 1115 -11.19 4.92 -33.54
C SER A 1115 -12.59 5.54 -33.49
N SER A 1116 -12.96 6.21 -32.39
CA SER A 1116 -14.33 6.75 -32.18
C SER A 1116 -14.39 8.20 -31.70
N ALA A 1117 -13.26 8.85 -31.41
CA ALA A 1117 -13.25 10.30 -31.14
C ALA A 1117 -13.93 11.09 -32.27
N SER A 1118 -14.95 11.87 -31.89
CA SER A 1118 -15.69 12.78 -32.76
C SER A 1118 -15.75 14.20 -32.20
N ASN A 1119 -15.98 15.17 -33.08
CA ASN A 1119 -16.17 16.57 -32.74
C ASN A 1119 -17.57 16.79 -32.11
N PRO A 1120 -17.67 17.24 -30.85
CA PRO A 1120 -18.95 17.43 -30.17
C PRO A 1120 -19.90 18.44 -30.83
N SER A 1121 -19.38 19.34 -31.68
CA SER A 1121 -20.18 20.40 -32.32
C SER A 1121 -20.92 19.97 -33.60
N ASN A 1122 -20.51 18.87 -34.25
CA ASN A 1122 -21.11 18.40 -35.51
C ASN A 1122 -21.08 16.87 -35.71
N ASN A 1123 -20.49 16.12 -34.77
CA ASN A 1123 -20.28 14.67 -34.77
C ASN A 1123 -19.42 14.11 -35.93
N ASP A 1124 -18.58 14.94 -36.56
CA ASP A 1124 -17.55 14.46 -37.48
C ASP A 1124 -16.45 13.70 -36.72
N TYR A 1125 -16.03 12.55 -37.23
CA TYR A 1125 -14.94 11.75 -36.67
C TYR A 1125 -13.60 12.50 -36.82
N ASN A 1126 -12.90 12.75 -35.71
CA ASN A 1126 -11.66 13.54 -35.67
C ASN A 1126 -10.49 12.80 -35.00
N GLY A 1127 -10.65 11.52 -34.67
CA GLY A 1127 -9.63 10.70 -34.01
C GLY A 1127 -8.40 10.30 -34.84
N GLN A 1128 -8.34 10.65 -36.13
CA GLN A 1128 -7.18 10.40 -36.99
C GLN A 1128 -6.05 11.42 -36.73
N GLY A 1129 -4.91 10.97 -36.21
CA GLY A 1129 -3.78 11.88 -35.89
C GLY A 1129 -4.08 12.88 -34.77
N LEU A 1130 -4.97 12.53 -33.85
CA LEU A 1130 -5.53 13.36 -32.78
C LEU A 1130 -4.44 13.82 -31.79
N ALA A 1131 -4.29 15.14 -31.61
CA ALA A 1131 -3.20 15.75 -30.85
C ALA A 1131 -3.57 16.06 -29.38
N ILE A 1132 -3.41 15.09 -28.49
CA ILE A 1132 -3.75 15.17 -27.06
C ILE A 1132 -2.63 15.90 -26.27
N PRO A 1133 -2.93 16.76 -25.27
CA PRO A 1133 -1.92 17.27 -24.34
C PRO A 1133 -1.30 16.16 -23.48
N ILE A 1134 0.04 16.10 -23.38
CA ILE A 1134 0.75 15.00 -22.67
C ILE A 1134 0.26 14.80 -21.23
N GLY A 1135 -0.02 15.89 -20.50
CA GLY A 1135 -0.52 15.79 -19.12
C GLY A 1135 -1.87 15.07 -19.01
N ALA A 1136 -2.76 15.26 -20.00
CA ALA A 1136 -4.05 14.57 -20.04
C ALA A 1136 -3.91 13.12 -20.53
N PHE A 1137 -3.03 12.87 -21.50
CA PHE A 1137 -2.70 11.51 -21.93
C PHE A 1137 -2.13 10.68 -20.77
N LEU A 1138 -1.16 11.20 -20.02
CA LEU A 1138 -0.58 10.51 -18.86
C LEU A 1138 -1.56 10.35 -17.69
N ASN A 1139 -2.45 11.33 -17.48
CA ASN A 1139 -3.52 11.22 -16.48
C ASN A 1139 -4.49 10.07 -16.86
N GLY A 1140 -4.98 10.07 -18.10
CA GLY A 1140 -5.87 9.01 -18.59
C GLY A 1140 -5.21 7.63 -18.63
N TRP A 1141 -3.95 7.55 -19.03
CA TRP A 1141 -3.21 6.28 -19.09
C TRP A 1141 -2.85 5.72 -17.70
N GLN A 1142 -2.85 6.56 -16.65
CA GLN A 1142 -2.65 6.11 -15.26
C GLN A 1142 -3.77 5.18 -14.78
N ALA A 1143 -5.01 5.39 -15.24
CA ALA A 1143 -6.16 4.51 -14.97
C ALA A 1143 -5.87 3.06 -15.39
N GLY A 1144 -5.14 2.88 -16.50
CA GLY A 1144 -4.71 1.57 -17.00
C GLY A 1144 -3.45 1.03 -16.35
N ASN A 1145 -2.98 1.61 -15.23
CA ASN A 1145 -1.67 1.32 -14.63
C ASN A 1145 -0.48 1.46 -15.62
N TYR A 1146 -0.63 2.38 -16.57
CA TYR A 1146 0.23 2.58 -17.74
C TYR A 1146 0.45 1.31 -18.59
N ALA A 1147 -0.54 0.41 -18.67
CA ALA A 1147 -0.49 -0.76 -19.54
C ALA A 1147 -0.13 -0.37 -20.98
N LEU A 1148 1.01 -0.87 -21.46
CA LEU A 1148 1.55 -0.63 -22.78
C LEU A 1148 1.50 -1.94 -23.56
N VAL A 1149 0.81 -1.97 -24.71
CA VAL A 1149 0.95 -3.09 -25.65
C VAL A 1149 1.83 -2.64 -26.80
N THR A 1150 3.03 -3.19 -26.89
CA THR A 1150 3.89 -3.01 -28.07
C THR A 1150 3.59 -4.08 -29.11
N PHE A 1151 3.58 -3.68 -30.37
CA PHE A 1151 3.41 -4.55 -31.53
C PHE A 1151 4.65 -4.41 -32.42
N ALA A 1152 5.35 -5.53 -32.63
CA ALA A 1152 6.49 -5.64 -33.54
C ALA A 1152 6.18 -6.66 -34.64
N ALA A 1153 6.60 -6.41 -35.88
CA ALA A 1153 6.39 -7.38 -36.95
C ALA A 1153 7.30 -8.62 -36.79
N LYS A 1154 6.73 -9.83 -36.95
CA LYS A 1154 7.45 -11.12 -36.89
C LYS A 1154 8.46 -11.31 -38.04
N GLN A 1155 8.37 -10.47 -39.08
CA GLN A 1155 9.32 -10.33 -40.18
C GLN A 1155 9.44 -8.83 -40.50
N PRO A 1156 10.64 -8.26 -40.69
CA PRO A 1156 10.77 -6.86 -41.11
C PRO A 1156 10.20 -6.68 -42.52
N ALA A 1157 9.39 -5.64 -42.71
CA ALA A 1157 8.83 -5.33 -44.02
C ALA A 1157 9.93 -4.89 -45.00
N THR A 1158 10.04 -5.54 -46.15
CA THR A 1158 10.96 -5.13 -47.22
C THR A 1158 10.61 -3.69 -47.66
N PRO A 1159 11.53 -2.72 -47.56
CA PRO A 1159 11.18 -1.32 -47.78
C PRO A 1159 10.78 -1.06 -49.23
N SER A 1160 9.53 -0.66 -49.44
CA SER A 1160 9.05 -0.17 -50.73
C SER A 1160 9.64 1.22 -51.00
N THR A 1161 10.45 1.33 -52.06
CA THR A 1161 11.04 2.61 -52.47
C THR A 1161 9.97 3.54 -53.05
N ASN A 1162 9.40 4.42 -52.23
CA ASN A 1162 8.90 5.75 -52.62
C ASN A 1162 8.53 6.61 -51.39
N GLN A 1163 9.51 7.42 -50.95
CA GLN A 1163 9.44 8.61 -50.09
C GLN A 1163 8.56 8.52 -48.83
#